data_AF-A0A8S4REH8-F1
#
_entry.id   AF-A0A8S4REH8-F1
#
_cell.length_a   1.000
_cell.length_b   1.000
_cell.length_c   1.000
_cell.angle_alpha   90.00
_cell.angle_beta   90.00
_cell.angle_gamma   90.00
#
_symmetry.space_group_name_H-M   'P 1'
#
loop_
_entity.id
_entity.type
_entity.pdbx_description
1 polymer ?
#
loop_
_entity_poly.entity_id
_entity_poly.type
_entity_poly.pdbx_seq_one_letter_code
_entity_poly.pdbx_strand_id
1 'polypeptide(L)'
;MPTVYVFLGEHIALVDFVNVLQRRGLLAAGEYAVVAVDDEIYDPNDAAITHADHLIQNSSSDVLAFRAVLKLTPSHPTNPYYLTLCQMIRKLSAAPPFCVPNYHKIFEDTSVPIEAAHLFDAVTLWARAATAALRHGLPLTDGATLIKLLRPTTYRSLQGFDVIMDSAGDAEGNFSVIGLVEDSAAPSGWSAQPVAAFRYANSTDLLPEFVGGSKIAWIGGQPPVAEPECGFDGKKCDLPHDPVVLSAAAAVAAAALLTAALLVRHYRYEQKLASVLWRIEAKDLIIISTGNDNKVGALMVTFVEIHGDVCQSIGYSLFPPAGLAQDVTSQEVDTKRAHTTIASYRGNIVAVKRLKKKNIDVTRAIKKELKQMRELRHENLTPFVGVCVETGVACIATAYCSRGSLATVLEDRDLHLDDMFVASLVADLLRGLTYIHESALISHGNLTSSNCLVDRRWVLQITDYGLHTLKSGCADTEDALRMEKRMLWRAPELLRDQTALPRGSQKGDVYSFGIILYEILGRNGPWGDTNLTHTEIIGRVRQPIGGVFFRPPLSGVAARPSVLAVLKSCWSERPDRRPDVRLVRLRLKDMHAGMKTNIFDNMLVMMEKYASNLEGLVAARTEQVLLEKRRADDLLNRMLPRYHFQTSLFSFYYRERVAEALKRGEPVQAESYDCVTIYFSDIVGFTNLAAINTPMQEHLSSLRVRIRNDEIRRRTKVTGIAQRISKLKWQWAGHVCRRNDGRLGRRVLEWRPRIGKRSVGRPPARRTDDLKKVAGSG
;
A
#
# COMPACT_ATOMS: atom_id res chain seq x y z
N MET A 1 -7.16 -41.56 18.06
CA MET A 1 -7.41 -41.92 16.64
C MET A 1 -8.42 -43.06 16.63
N PRO A 2 -9.29 -43.18 15.60
CA PRO A 2 -10.18 -44.34 15.52
C PRO A 2 -9.35 -45.63 15.49
N THR A 3 -9.71 -46.58 16.34
CA THR A 3 -9.07 -47.90 16.49
C THR A 3 -9.53 -48.88 15.42
N VAL A 4 -10.57 -48.54 14.64
CA VAL A 4 -11.10 -49.37 13.56
C VAL A 4 -11.07 -48.58 12.25
N TYR A 5 -10.43 -49.13 11.23
CA TYR A 5 -10.43 -48.59 9.86
C TYR A 5 -11.46 -49.33 9.02
N VAL A 6 -12.41 -48.61 8.40
CA VAL A 6 -13.28 -49.18 7.38
C VAL A 6 -12.64 -48.94 6.02
N PHE A 7 -12.33 -50.00 5.30
CA PHE A 7 -11.71 -49.97 3.99
C PHE A 7 -12.73 -50.30 2.90
N LEU A 8 -12.88 -49.37 1.95
CA LEU A 8 -13.73 -49.51 0.76
C LEU A 8 -12.84 -49.37 -0.47
N GLY A 9 -12.61 -50.46 -1.20
CA GLY A 9 -11.74 -50.45 -2.37
C GLY A 9 -11.35 -51.85 -2.84
N GLU A 10 -10.57 -51.91 -3.91
CA GLU A 10 -10.10 -53.17 -4.49
C GLU A 10 -9.14 -53.91 -3.55
N HIS A 11 -9.13 -55.25 -3.68
CA HIS A 11 -8.29 -56.14 -2.87
C HIS A 11 -6.80 -55.76 -2.90
N ILE A 12 -6.26 -55.30 -4.05
CA ILE A 12 -4.86 -54.88 -4.20
C ILE A 12 -4.53 -53.68 -3.28
N ALA A 13 -5.42 -52.70 -3.22
CA ALA A 13 -5.23 -51.51 -2.40
C ALA A 13 -5.34 -51.83 -0.90
N LEU A 14 -6.16 -52.82 -0.53
CA LEU A 14 -6.21 -53.33 0.84
C LEU A 14 -4.87 -53.91 1.26
N VAL A 15 -4.18 -54.63 0.37
CA VAL A 15 -2.85 -55.19 0.64
C VAL A 15 -1.83 -54.13 0.97
N ASP A 16 -1.74 -53.12 0.11
CA ASP A 16 -0.81 -52.02 0.30
C ASP A 16 -1.14 -51.24 1.57
N PHE A 17 -2.42 -51.04 1.87
CA PHE A 17 -2.86 -50.38 3.08
C PHE A 17 -2.41 -51.12 4.35
N VAL A 18 -2.65 -52.43 4.42
CA VAL A 18 -2.25 -53.28 5.55
C VAL A 18 -0.73 -53.34 5.69
N ASN A 19 0.00 -53.47 4.57
CA ASN A 19 1.47 -53.44 4.57
C ASN A 19 2.03 -52.12 5.10
N VAL A 20 1.40 -50.98 4.76
CA VAL A 20 1.81 -49.67 5.29
C VAL A 20 1.55 -49.59 6.80
N LEU A 21 0.41 -50.08 7.28
CA LEU A 21 0.10 -50.12 8.72
C LEU A 21 1.09 -51.01 9.49
N GLN A 22 1.45 -52.16 8.91
CA GLN A 22 2.43 -53.08 9.47
C GLN A 22 3.84 -52.48 9.51
N ARG A 23 4.30 -51.83 8.43
CA ARG A 23 5.61 -51.14 8.38
C ARG A 23 5.71 -50.00 9.39
N ARG A 24 4.58 -49.39 9.77
CA ARG A 24 4.50 -48.36 10.82
C ARG A 24 4.39 -48.94 12.23
N GLY A 25 4.34 -50.28 12.37
CA GLY A 25 4.23 -50.97 13.65
C GLY A 25 2.86 -50.80 14.32
N LEU A 26 1.83 -50.35 13.61
CA LEU A 26 0.52 -50.03 14.19
C LEU A 26 -0.29 -51.29 14.51
N LEU A 27 -0.13 -52.36 13.73
CA LEU A 27 -0.89 -53.60 13.92
C LEU A 27 -0.28 -54.53 14.99
N ALA A 28 0.98 -54.31 15.37
CA ALA A 28 1.72 -55.20 16.27
C ALA A 28 1.14 -55.24 17.70
N ALA A 29 0.55 -54.13 18.17
CA ALA A 29 -0.02 -54.01 19.51
C ALA A 29 -1.47 -54.54 19.63
N GLY A 30 -2.12 -54.87 18.50
CA GLY A 30 -3.54 -55.29 18.50
C GLY A 30 -4.54 -54.17 18.82
N GLU A 31 -4.10 -52.91 18.87
CA GLU A 31 -4.94 -51.74 19.13
C GLU A 31 -5.78 -51.30 17.92
N TYR A 32 -5.44 -51.80 16.73
CA TYR A 32 -6.08 -51.42 15.47
C TYR A 32 -6.64 -52.65 14.74
N ALA A 33 -7.85 -52.50 14.18
CA ALA A 33 -8.46 -53.47 13.27
C ALA A 33 -8.86 -52.80 11.96
N VAL A 34 -8.86 -53.57 10.87
CA VAL A 34 -9.29 -53.13 9.54
C VAL A 34 -10.50 -53.95 9.13
N VAL A 35 -11.62 -53.29 8.85
CA VAL A 35 -12.83 -53.90 8.31
C VAL A 35 -12.91 -53.56 6.82
N ALA A 36 -12.68 -54.53 5.97
CA ALA A 36 -12.79 -54.38 4.51
C ALA A 36 -14.16 -54.84 4.04
N VAL A 37 -14.83 -54.07 3.19
CA VAL A 37 -16.09 -54.49 2.54
C VAL A 37 -15.77 -54.88 1.11
N ASP A 38 -16.21 -56.08 0.73
CA ASP A 38 -15.98 -56.64 -0.60
C ASP A 38 -17.30 -57.22 -1.14
N ASP A 39 -17.51 -57.07 -2.44
CA ASP A 39 -18.68 -57.52 -3.17
C ASP A 39 -18.54 -58.95 -3.72
N GLU A 40 -17.33 -59.54 -3.70
CA GLU A 40 -17.08 -60.93 -4.07
C GLU A 40 -17.63 -61.93 -3.04
N ILE A 41 -18.37 -62.94 -3.53
CA ILE A 41 -18.90 -64.02 -2.69
C ILE A 41 -17.77 -64.94 -2.24
N TYR A 42 -17.76 -65.30 -0.96
CA TYR A 42 -16.91 -66.38 -0.48
C TYR A 42 -17.37 -67.75 -1.03
N ASP A 43 -16.50 -68.48 -1.71
CA ASP A 43 -16.74 -69.88 -2.13
C ASP A 43 -15.89 -70.84 -1.27
N PRO A 44 -16.50 -71.75 -0.48
CA PRO A 44 -15.78 -72.71 0.32
C PRO A 44 -15.02 -73.77 -0.51
N ASN A 45 -15.40 -74.00 -1.77
CA ASN A 45 -14.68 -74.92 -2.65
C ASN A 45 -13.47 -74.25 -3.32
N ASP A 46 -13.48 -72.91 -3.34
CA ASP A 46 -12.40 -72.07 -3.82
C ASP A 46 -11.58 -71.51 -2.64
N ALA A 47 -11.52 -72.28 -1.54
CA ALA A 47 -10.81 -71.93 -0.32
C ALA A 47 -9.29 -71.74 -0.50
N ALA A 48 -8.78 -72.03 -1.70
CA ALA A 48 -7.41 -71.71 -2.12
C ALA A 48 -7.29 -70.38 -2.90
N ILE A 49 -8.37 -69.77 -3.39
CA ILE A 49 -8.31 -68.73 -4.45
C ILE A 49 -9.06 -67.45 -4.11
N THR A 50 -9.62 -67.30 -2.90
CA THR A 50 -9.99 -65.96 -2.39
C THR A 50 -8.78 -65.26 -1.77
N HIS A 51 -7.90 -64.78 -2.66
CA HIS A 51 -6.86 -63.75 -2.45
C HIS A 51 -5.73 -64.03 -1.46
N ALA A 52 -5.69 -65.14 -0.73
CA ALA A 52 -4.56 -65.46 0.16
C ALA A 52 -3.23 -65.68 -0.61
N ASP A 53 -3.26 -66.21 -1.84
CA ASP A 53 -2.01 -66.52 -2.57
C ASP A 53 -1.38 -65.30 -3.27
N HIS A 54 -2.15 -64.25 -3.57
CA HIS A 54 -1.59 -62.98 -4.08
C HIS A 54 -1.13 -62.03 -2.95
N LEU A 55 -1.55 -62.30 -1.71
CA LEU A 55 -1.15 -61.58 -0.50
C LEU A 55 0.24 -61.97 0.02
N ILE A 56 0.78 -63.12 -0.41
CA ILE A 56 2.02 -63.70 0.12
C ILE A 56 3.11 -63.64 -0.94
N GLN A 57 3.61 -62.43 -1.23
CA GLN A 57 4.96 -62.32 -1.78
C GLN A 57 5.97 -62.44 -0.63
N ASN A 58 6.37 -63.67 -0.34
CA ASN A 58 7.66 -64.06 0.24
C ASN A 58 7.97 -63.80 1.73
N SER A 59 7.05 -63.39 2.61
CA SER A 59 7.38 -63.30 4.05
C SER A 59 6.28 -63.81 4.99
N SER A 60 6.67 -64.60 6.00
CA SER A 60 5.76 -65.12 7.05
C SER A 60 5.21 -64.00 7.96
N SER A 61 5.85 -62.83 7.98
CA SER A 61 5.39 -61.67 8.75
C SER A 61 4.19 -60.94 8.12
N ASP A 62 4.01 -61.02 6.80
CA ASP A 62 2.92 -60.32 6.12
C ASP A 62 1.59 -61.03 6.36
N VAL A 63 1.59 -62.37 6.40
CA VAL A 63 0.41 -63.20 6.75
C VAL A 63 -0.12 -62.86 8.13
N LEU A 64 0.76 -62.60 9.10
CA LEU A 64 0.36 -62.26 10.46
C LEU A 64 -0.29 -60.87 10.56
N ALA A 65 0.05 -59.93 9.68
CA ALA A 65 -0.56 -58.60 9.65
C ALA A 65 -2.05 -58.67 9.24
N PHE A 66 -2.41 -59.62 8.38
CA PHE A 66 -3.79 -59.84 7.94
C PHE A 66 -4.70 -60.41 9.03
N ARG A 67 -4.17 -60.84 10.18
CA ARG A 67 -5.00 -61.18 11.35
C ARG A 67 -5.77 -59.99 11.91
N ALA A 68 -5.33 -58.77 11.64
CA ALA A 68 -6.05 -57.55 12.00
C ALA A 68 -7.19 -57.21 11.01
N VAL A 69 -7.30 -57.93 9.90
CA VAL A 69 -8.26 -57.66 8.83
C VAL A 69 -9.48 -58.57 8.95
N LEU A 70 -10.66 -57.96 8.98
CA LEU A 70 -11.95 -58.63 8.86
C LEU A 70 -12.59 -58.22 7.56
N LYS A 71 -12.89 -59.20 6.70
CA LYS A 71 -13.49 -58.96 5.39
C LYS A 71 -14.98 -59.27 5.45
N LEU A 72 -15.83 -58.30 5.14
CA LEU A 72 -17.27 -58.44 5.02
C LEU A 72 -17.62 -58.77 3.57
N THR A 73 -18.20 -59.95 3.34
CA THR A 73 -18.65 -60.42 2.03
C THR A 73 -20.08 -60.92 2.07
N PRO A 74 -20.81 -60.93 0.95
CA PRO A 74 -22.09 -61.63 0.85
C PRO A 74 -21.93 -63.11 1.24
N SER A 75 -22.89 -63.64 2.01
CA SER A 75 -22.84 -65.04 2.44
C SER A 75 -22.95 -66.03 1.27
N HIS A 76 -22.21 -67.15 1.35
CA HIS A 76 -22.23 -68.20 0.33
C HIS A 76 -23.64 -68.82 0.17
N PRO A 77 -24.21 -68.89 -1.04
CA PRO A 77 -25.53 -69.46 -1.29
C PRO A 77 -25.70 -70.85 -0.69
N THR A 78 -26.74 -71.04 0.11
CA THR A 78 -27.04 -72.32 0.77
C THR A 78 -27.97 -73.21 -0.05
N ASN A 79 -28.68 -72.63 -1.02
CA ASN A 79 -29.59 -73.37 -1.87
C ASN A 79 -28.81 -74.23 -2.90
N PRO A 80 -28.91 -75.57 -2.87
CA PRO A 80 -28.19 -76.43 -3.81
C PRO A 80 -28.59 -76.20 -5.28
N TYR A 81 -29.82 -75.72 -5.53
CA TYR A 81 -30.28 -75.40 -6.89
C TYR A 81 -29.59 -74.17 -7.49
N TYR A 82 -28.94 -73.34 -6.67
CA TYR A 82 -28.23 -72.16 -7.14
C TYR A 82 -27.08 -72.53 -8.10
N LEU A 83 -26.32 -73.58 -7.77
CA LEU A 83 -25.22 -74.05 -8.64
C LEU A 83 -25.73 -74.53 -10.00
N THR A 84 -26.85 -75.27 -10.01
CA THR A 84 -27.50 -75.72 -11.24
C THR A 84 -27.99 -74.54 -12.09
N LEU A 85 -28.54 -73.51 -11.44
CA LEU A 85 -28.94 -72.27 -12.12
C LEU A 85 -27.74 -71.55 -12.72
N CYS A 86 -26.64 -71.41 -11.98
CA CYS A 86 -25.41 -70.80 -12.51
C CYS A 86 -24.89 -71.55 -13.74
N GLN A 87 -24.91 -72.88 -13.72
CA GLN A 87 -24.56 -73.70 -14.89
C GLN A 87 -25.53 -73.46 -16.07
N MET A 88 -26.83 -73.34 -15.80
CA MET A 88 -27.82 -73.02 -16.83
C MET A 88 -27.60 -71.63 -17.42
N ILE A 89 -27.33 -70.62 -16.59
CA ILE A 89 -27.02 -69.26 -17.02
C ILE A 89 -25.77 -69.26 -17.90
N ARG A 90 -24.68 -69.92 -17.49
CA ARG A 90 -23.47 -70.07 -18.31
C ARG A 90 -23.77 -70.69 -19.67
N LYS A 91 -24.58 -71.76 -19.69
CA LYS A 91 -24.98 -72.44 -20.93
C LYS A 91 -25.82 -71.54 -21.85
N LEU A 92 -26.74 -70.76 -21.30
CA LEU A 92 -27.56 -69.81 -22.05
C LEU A 92 -26.76 -68.61 -22.57
N SER A 93 -25.84 -68.08 -21.76
CA SER A 93 -24.92 -67.00 -22.15
C SER A 93 -23.97 -67.44 -23.26
N ALA A 94 -23.62 -68.72 -23.32
CA ALA A 94 -22.83 -69.28 -24.42
C ALA A 94 -23.64 -69.48 -25.73
N ALA A 95 -24.98 -69.32 -25.71
CA ALA A 95 -25.87 -69.49 -26.85
C ALA A 95 -26.29 -68.14 -27.48
N PRO A 96 -26.75 -68.12 -28.76
CA PRO A 96 -27.31 -66.91 -29.37
C PRO A 96 -28.51 -66.37 -28.56
N PRO A 97 -28.65 -65.04 -28.37
CA PRO A 97 -27.92 -63.94 -29.03
C PRO A 97 -26.62 -63.49 -28.33
N PHE A 98 -26.27 -64.07 -27.17
CA PHE A 98 -25.17 -63.62 -26.32
C PHE A 98 -23.81 -64.26 -26.63
N CYS A 99 -23.78 -65.22 -27.56
CA CYS A 99 -22.57 -65.92 -27.96
C CYS A 99 -21.51 -64.96 -28.56
N VAL A 100 -20.29 -65.02 -28.03
CA VAL A 100 -19.14 -64.28 -28.56
C VAL A 100 -18.49 -65.12 -29.68
N PRO A 101 -18.42 -64.64 -30.93
CA PRO A 101 -17.75 -65.37 -32.01
C PRO A 101 -16.27 -65.61 -31.65
N ASN A 102 -15.78 -66.83 -31.87
CA ASN A 102 -14.38 -67.27 -31.69
C ASN A 102 -13.88 -67.48 -30.24
N TYR A 103 -14.69 -67.26 -29.21
CA TYR A 103 -14.27 -67.44 -27.81
C TYR A 103 -15.35 -68.11 -26.94
N HIS A 104 -15.72 -69.35 -27.28
CA HIS A 104 -16.79 -70.10 -26.59
C HIS A 104 -16.48 -70.45 -25.13
N LYS A 105 -15.19 -70.55 -24.76
CA LYS A 105 -14.75 -70.92 -23.40
C LYS A 105 -14.82 -69.80 -22.37
N ILE A 106 -15.04 -68.53 -22.78
CA ILE A 106 -15.10 -67.40 -21.85
C ILE A 106 -16.12 -67.66 -20.74
N PHE A 107 -17.26 -68.24 -21.09
CA PHE A 107 -18.36 -68.48 -20.14
C PHE A 107 -18.17 -69.73 -19.27
N GLU A 108 -17.16 -70.58 -19.53
CA GLU A 108 -16.85 -71.75 -18.69
C GLU A 108 -16.18 -71.32 -17.38
N ASP A 109 -15.27 -70.35 -17.46
CA ASP A 109 -14.46 -69.88 -16.32
C ASP A 109 -15.04 -68.63 -15.63
N THR A 110 -16.08 -68.00 -16.18
CA THR A 110 -16.66 -66.78 -15.60
C THR A 110 -17.59 -67.11 -14.42
N SER A 111 -17.39 -66.44 -13.27
CA SER A 111 -18.32 -66.50 -12.14
C SER A 111 -19.63 -65.77 -12.49
N VAL A 112 -20.77 -66.36 -12.09
CA VAL A 112 -22.07 -65.71 -12.32
C VAL A 112 -22.27 -64.63 -11.25
N PRO A 113 -22.51 -63.36 -11.63
CA PRO A 113 -22.69 -62.26 -10.69
C PRO A 113 -23.92 -62.47 -9.79
N ILE A 114 -23.84 -62.02 -8.53
CA ILE A 114 -24.91 -62.19 -7.54
C ILE A 114 -26.20 -61.44 -7.91
N GLU A 115 -26.04 -60.37 -8.69
CA GLU A 115 -27.12 -59.55 -9.23
C GLU A 115 -28.08 -60.37 -10.09
N ALA A 116 -27.61 -61.47 -10.70
CA ALA A 116 -28.48 -62.39 -11.43
C ALA A 116 -29.50 -63.07 -10.48
N ALA A 117 -29.07 -63.40 -9.26
CA ALA A 117 -29.94 -63.93 -8.22
C ALA A 117 -30.89 -62.86 -7.68
N HIS A 118 -30.38 -61.63 -7.48
CA HIS A 118 -31.22 -60.50 -7.05
C HIS A 118 -32.31 -60.18 -8.09
N LEU A 119 -32.00 -60.27 -9.38
CA LEU A 119 -32.96 -60.08 -10.46
C LEU A 119 -34.04 -61.16 -10.45
N PHE A 120 -33.66 -62.42 -10.23
CA PHE A 120 -34.63 -63.52 -10.08
C PHE A 120 -35.59 -63.26 -8.92
N ASP A 121 -35.06 -62.83 -7.77
CA ASP A 121 -35.84 -62.49 -6.59
C ASP A 121 -36.76 -61.29 -6.87
N ALA A 122 -36.24 -60.24 -7.52
CA ALA A 122 -37.00 -59.05 -7.88
C ALA A 122 -38.20 -59.37 -8.81
N VAL A 123 -37.99 -60.21 -9.82
CA VAL A 123 -39.07 -60.66 -10.72
C VAL A 123 -40.10 -61.49 -9.95
N THR A 124 -39.65 -62.37 -9.05
CA THR A 124 -40.53 -63.19 -8.22
C THR A 124 -41.38 -62.34 -7.27
N LEU A 125 -40.77 -61.33 -6.64
CA LEU A 125 -41.46 -60.36 -5.78
C LEU A 125 -42.47 -59.54 -6.58
N TRP A 126 -42.07 -59.01 -7.74
CA TRP A 126 -42.96 -58.29 -8.63
C TRP A 126 -44.16 -59.14 -9.04
N ALA A 127 -43.95 -60.41 -9.41
CA ALA A 127 -45.03 -61.33 -9.77
C ALA A 127 -46.00 -61.58 -8.61
N ARG A 128 -45.51 -61.68 -7.36
CA ARG A 128 -46.34 -61.78 -6.15
C ARG A 128 -47.19 -60.53 -5.95
N ALA A 129 -46.58 -59.35 -6.05
CA ALA A 129 -47.29 -58.07 -5.92
C ALA A 129 -48.33 -57.85 -7.02
N ALA A 130 -47.99 -58.17 -8.27
CA ALA A 130 -48.90 -58.11 -9.41
C ALA A 130 -50.09 -59.06 -9.22
N THR A 131 -49.86 -60.28 -8.73
CA THR A 131 -50.93 -61.23 -8.43
C THR A 131 -51.84 -60.73 -7.31
N ALA A 132 -51.28 -60.13 -6.26
CA ALA A 132 -52.04 -59.50 -5.18
C ALA A 132 -52.87 -58.31 -5.69
N ALA A 133 -52.28 -57.44 -6.51
CA ALA A 133 -52.97 -56.31 -7.13
C ALA A 133 -54.17 -56.76 -7.99
N LEU A 134 -53.98 -57.79 -8.82
CA LEU A 134 -55.06 -58.38 -9.63
C LEU A 134 -56.21 -58.95 -8.77
N ARG A 135 -55.88 -59.62 -7.66
CA ARG A 135 -56.91 -60.13 -6.71
C ARG A 135 -57.70 -59.00 -6.04
N HIS A 136 -57.08 -57.85 -5.81
CA HIS A 136 -57.73 -56.68 -5.24
C HIS A 136 -58.35 -55.74 -6.28
N GLY A 137 -58.33 -56.09 -7.57
CA GLY A 137 -58.88 -55.25 -8.65
C GLY A 137 -58.10 -53.96 -8.90
N LEU A 138 -56.83 -53.90 -8.49
CA LEU A 138 -55.96 -52.74 -8.62
C LEU A 138 -55.24 -52.74 -9.98
N PRO A 139 -55.03 -51.57 -10.61
CA PRO A 139 -54.37 -51.48 -11.91
C PRO A 139 -52.85 -51.76 -11.79
N LEU A 140 -52.32 -52.61 -12.67
CA LEU A 140 -50.89 -52.96 -12.72
C LEU A 140 -49.97 -51.81 -13.19
N THR A 141 -50.56 -50.73 -13.72
CA THR A 141 -49.83 -49.54 -14.18
C THR A 141 -49.41 -48.62 -13.03
N ASP A 142 -49.96 -48.82 -11.82
CA ASP A 142 -49.62 -48.03 -10.64
C ASP A 142 -48.50 -48.69 -9.81
N GLY A 143 -47.26 -48.31 -10.12
CA GLY A 143 -46.07 -48.81 -9.43
C GLY A 143 -46.02 -48.47 -7.94
N ALA A 144 -46.61 -47.35 -7.50
CA ALA A 144 -46.60 -46.96 -6.08
C ALA A 144 -47.47 -47.89 -5.24
N THR A 145 -48.61 -48.30 -5.79
CA THR A 145 -49.51 -49.27 -5.15
C THR A 145 -48.89 -50.68 -5.15
N LEU A 146 -48.18 -51.07 -6.22
CA LEU A 146 -47.43 -52.34 -6.23
C LEU A 146 -46.31 -52.39 -5.19
N ILE A 147 -45.54 -51.30 -5.02
CA ILE A 147 -44.48 -51.23 -4.01
C ILE A 147 -45.05 -51.25 -2.58
N LYS A 148 -46.22 -50.63 -2.34
CA LYS A 148 -46.91 -50.72 -1.04
C LYS A 148 -47.33 -52.14 -0.69
N LEU A 149 -47.73 -52.94 -1.68
CA LEU A 149 -48.07 -54.36 -1.47
C LEU A 149 -46.82 -55.22 -1.17
N LEU A 150 -45.62 -54.73 -1.47
CA LEU A 150 -44.35 -55.41 -1.21
C LEU A 150 -43.78 -55.13 0.18
N ARG A 151 -44.21 -54.07 0.88
CA ARG A 151 -43.57 -53.62 2.14
C ARG A 151 -44.51 -53.72 3.36
N PRO A 152 -43.99 -54.12 4.53
CA PRO A 152 -42.79 -54.90 4.78
C PRO A 152 -43.09 -56.40 4.56
N THR A 153 -42.26 -57.09 3.78
CA THR A 153 -42.40 -58.55 3.57
C THR A 153 -41.07 -59.26 3.77
N THR A 154 -41.15 -60.47 4.32
CA THR A 154 -40.02 -61.40 4.36
C THR A 154 -40.17 -62.40 3.22
N TYR A 155 -39.08 -62.69 2.52
CA TYR A 155 -39.09 -63.66 1.43
C TYR A 155 -37.85 -64.53 1.44
N ARG A 156 -38.02 -65.78 0.99
CA ARG A 156 -36.90 -66.69 0.76
C ARG A 156 -36.26 -66.34 -0.59
N SER A 157 -35.02 -65.88 -0.55
CA SER A 157 -34.19 -65.65 -1.74
C SER A 157 -33.83 -66.97 -2.41
N LEU A 158 -33.65 -66.92 -3.73
CA LEU A 158 -33.07 -68.00 -4.52
C LEU A 158 -31.72 -68.50 -3.96
N GLN A 159 -30.93 -67.62 -3.35
CA GLN A 159 -29.65 -67.98 -2.73
C GLN A 159 -29.83 -68.88 -1.49
N GLY A 160 -31.04 -69.00 -0.97
CA GLY A 160 -31.37 -69.83 0.18
C GLY A 160 -31.34 -69.09 1.52
N PHE A 161 -31.50 -67.76 1.51
CA PHE A 161 -31.58 -66.96 2.73
C PHE A 161 -32.97 -66.34 2.88
N ASP A 162 -33.39 -66.08 4.12
CA ASP A 162 -34.54 -65.23 4.38
C ASP A 162 -34.08 -63.79 4.34
N VAL A 163 -34.66 -63.01 3.42
CA VAL A 163 -34.38 -61.60 3.22
C VAL A 163 -35.56 -60.80 3.76
N ILE A 164 -35.24 -59.76 4.52
CA ILE A 164 -36.24 -58.85 5.09
C ILE A 164 -36.23 -57.59 4.24
N MET A 165 -37.41 -57.20 3.74
CA MET A 165 -37.62 -55.91 3.12
C MET A 165 -38.13 -54.94 4.18
N ASP A 166 -37.37 -53.87 4.41
CA ASP A 166 -37.69 -52.88 5.42
C ASP A 166 -38.85 -51.95 5.00
N SER A 167 -39.19 -50.97 5.84
CA SER A 167 -40.23 -49.99 5.54
C SER A 167 -39.86 -49.05 4.36
N ALA A 168 -38.56 -48.81 4.14
CA ALA A 168 -38.04 -48.03 3.02
C ALA A 168 -37.96 -48.83 1.70
N GLY A 169 -38.19 -50.15 1.77
CA GLY A 169 -38.16 -51.08 0.64
C GLY A 169 -36.79 -51.61 0.27
N ASP A 170 -35.81 -51.40 1.15
CA ASP A 170 -34.47 -51.92 1.01
C ASP A 170 -34.46 -53.37 1.45
N ALA A 171 -33.82 -54.22 0.64
CA ALA A 171 -33.68 -55.64 0.91
C ALA A 171 -32.35 -55.88 1.62
N GLU A 172 -32.41 -56.31 2.89
CA GLU A 172 -31.21 -56.55 3.69
C GLU A 172 -30.84 -58.04 3.65
N GLY A 173 -29.64 -58.34 3.14
CA GLY A 173 -29.11 -59.69 2.95
C GLY A 173 -28.21 -60.15 4.09
N ASN A 174 -27.90 -61.46 4.11
CA ASN A 174 -26.94 -62.03 5.06
C ASN A 174 -25.50 -61.80 4.58
N PHE A 175 -24.64 -61.37 5.50
CA PHE A 175 -23.23 -61.15 5.25
C PHE A 175 -22.38 -62.09 6.10
N SER A 176 -21.31 -62.60 5.52
CA SER A 176 -20.30 -63.38 6.23
C SER A 176 -19.10 -62.49 6.55
N VAL A 177 -18.56 -62.65 7.75
CA VAL A 177 -17.27 -62.09 8.12
C VAL A 177 -16.22 -63.16 7.90
N ILE A 178 -15.30 -62.89 6.99
CA ILE A 178 -14.12 -63.70 6.73
C ILE A 178 -12.97 -63.16 7.55
N GLY A 179 -12.27 -64.06 8.24
CA GLY A 179 -11.09 -63.76 9.03
C GLY A 179 -10.03 -64.83 8.82
N LEU A 180 -8.79 -64.50 9.19
CA LEU A 180 -7.69 -65.44 9.10
C LEU A 180 -7.71 -66.40 10.31
N VAL A 181 -7.78 -67.70 10.03
CA VAL A 181 -7.82 -68.77 11.03
C VAL A 181 -6.65 -69.73 10.80
N GLU A 182 -6.13 -70.31 11.88
CA GLU A 182 -5.05 -71.31 11.79
C GLU A 182 -5.61 -72.60 11.18
N ASP A 183 -4.99 -73.06 10.10
CA ASP A 183 -5.42 -74.20 9.32
C ASP A 183 -4.23 -75.06 8.92
N SER A 184 -4.15 -76.25 9.52
CA SER A 184 -3.06 -77.20 9.28
C SER A 184 -3.05 -77.77 7.85
N ALA A 185 -4.14 -77.62 7.09
CA ALA A 185 -4.22 -78.03 5.69
C ALA A 185 -3.69 -76.96 4.72
N ALA A 186 -3.48 -75.72 5.17
CA ALA A 186 -3.01 -74.62 4.34
C ALA A 186 -1.46 -74.59 4.26
N PRO A 187 -0.86 -74.28 3.09
CA PRO A 187 0.60 -74.22 2.92
C PRO A 187 1.32 -73.25 3.87
N SER A 188 0.64 -72.17 4.27
CA SER A 188 1.12 -71.13 5.18
C SER A 188 0.74 -71.37 6.64
N GLY A 189 0.01 -72.45 6.95
CA GLY A 189 -0.58 -72.72 8.27
C GLY A 189 -1.79 -71.84 8.61
N TRP A 190 -2.22 -70.96 7.71
CA TRP A 190 -3.35 -70.04 7.90
C TRP A 190 -4.25 -70.03 6.67
N SER A 191 -5.57 -70.01 6.86
CA SER A 191 -6.54 -69.86 5.78
C SER A 191 -7.63 -68.85 6.12
N ALA A 192 -8.15 -68.17 5.08
CA ALA A 192 -9.23 -67.22 5.21
C ALA A 192 -10.56 -67.99 5.23
N GLN A 193 -11.25 -67.95 6.38
CA GLN A 193 -12.47 -68.71 6.60
C GLN A 193 -13.59 -67.83 7.21
N PRO A 194 -14.87 -68.20 7.02
CA PRO A 194 -15.97 -67.52 7.67
C PRO A 194 -15.91 -67.71 9.19
N VAL A 195 -15.58 -66.62 9.89
CA VAL A 195 -15.44 -66.58 11.35
C VAL A 195 -16.74 -66.14 12.03
N ALA A 196 -17.56 -65.35 11.36
CA ALA A 196 -18.85 -64.91 11.87
C ALA A 196 -19.82 -64.60 10.72
N ALA A 197 -21.08 -64.34 11.02
CA ALA A 197 -22.08 -63.90 10.06
C ALA A 197 -23.05 -62.91 10.69
N PHE A 198 -23.49 -61.94 9.89
CA PHE A 198 -24.61 -61.07 10.18
C PHE A 198 -25.88 -61.71 9.64
N ARG A 199 -26.83 -61.99 10.54
CA ARG A 199 -28.10 -62.65 10.22
C ARG A 199 -29.24 -61.86 10.85
N TYR A 200 -30.35 -61.77 10.12
CA TYR A 200 -31.58 -61.22 10.67
C TYR A 200 -32.43 -62.34 11.25
N ALA A 201 -32.52 -62.42 12.58
CA ALA A 201 -33.28 -63.46 13.27
C ALA A 201 -34.77 -63.10 13.40
N ASN A 202 -35.11 -61.81 13.58
CA ASN A 202 -36.48 -61.32 13.80
C ASN A 202 -36.72 -59.98 13.10
N SER A 203 -37.99 -59.72 12.75
CA SER A 203 -38.45 -58.55 11.97
C SER A 203 -38.54 -57.23 12.76
N THR A 204 -38.23 -57.23 14.06
CA THR A 204 -38.43 -56.06 14.94
C THR A 204 -37.17 -55.24 15.16
N ASP A 205 -35.99 -55.79 14.89
CA ASP A 205 -34.71 -55.11 15.14
C ASP A 205 -34.15 -54.49 13.85
N LEU A 206 -33.71 -53.23 13.95
CA LEU A 206 -33.12 -52.44 12.86
C LEU A 206 -31.68 -52.85 12.50
N LEU A 207 -31.08 -53.79 13.23
CA LEU A 207 -29.69 -54.21 13.05
C LEU A 207 -29.57 -55.73 12.99
N PRO A 208 -28.72 -56.28 12.10
CA PRO A 208 -28.48 -57.72 12.01
C PRO A 208 -27.78 -58.22 13.28
N GLU A 209 -28.15 -59.44 13.70
CA GLU A 209 -27.49 -60.12 14.80
C GLU A 209 -26.12 -60.64 14.32
N PHE A 210 -25.08 -60.34 15.09
CA PHE A 210 -23.75 -60.84 14.86
C PHE A 210 -23.56 -62.22 15.50
N VAL A 211 -23.53 -63.27 14.66
CA VAL A 211 -23.49 -64.67 15.09
C VAL A 211 -22.11 -65.27 14.84
N GLY A 212 -21.53 -65.92 15.85
CA GLY A 212 -20.32 -66.74 15.70
C GLY A 212 -18.97 -66.04 15.95
N GLY A 213 -18.97 -64.76 16.37
CA GLY A 213 -17.76 -63.94 16.58
C GLY A 213 -16.67 -64.49 17.52
N SER A 214 -16.92 -65.58 18.24
CA SER A 214 -15.94 -66.25 19.10
C SER A 214 -14.78 -66.92 18.35
N LYS A 215 -14.90 -67.12 17.03
CA LYS A 215 -13.86 -67.72 16.19
C LYS A 215 -12.81 -66.72 15.67
N ILE A 216 -12.95 -65.43 15.97
CA ILE A 216 -12.04 -64.39 15.47
C ILE A 216 -10.70 -64.41 16.24
N ALA A 217 -9.60 -64.62 15.53
CA ALA A 217 -8.26 -64.75 16.10
C ALA A 217 -7.54 -63.39 16.31
N TRP A 218 -8.09 -62.54 17.18
CA TRP A 218 -7.53 -61.21 17.51
C TRP A 218 -6.06 -61.27 17.93
N ILE A 219 -5.25 -60.30 17.51
CA ILE A 219 -3.81 -60.24 17.82
C ILE A 219 -3.56 -60.16 19.33
N GLY A 220 -4.36 -59.37 20.06
CA GLY A 220 -4.31 -59.24 21.52
C GLY A 220 -5.27 -60.14 22.30
N GLY A 221 -5.92 -61.11 21.64
CA GLY A 221 -6.92 -62.00 22.25
C GLY A 221 -8.29 -61.35 22.55
N GLN A 222 -8.41 -60.02 22.43
CA GLN A 222 -9.66 -59.27 22.56
C GLN A 222 -9.83 -58.29 21.40
N PRO A 223 -11.08 -57.90 21.06
CA PRO A 223 -11.33 -56.86 20.07
C PRO A 223 -10.77 -55.50 20.56
N PRO A 224 -10.31 -54.63 19.64
CA PRO A 224 -9.87 -53.29 20.00
C PRO A 224 -10.95 -52.48 20.71
N VAL A 225 -10.53 -51.61 21.64
CA VAL A 225 -11.47 -50.75 22.38
C VAL A 225 -12.07 -49.72 21.43
N ALA A 226 -13.40 -49.55 21.48
CA ALA A 226 -14.13 -48.64 20.60
C ALA A 226 -13.81 -47.14 20.85
N GLU A 227 -13.34 -46.80 22.05
CA GLU A 227 -13.01 -45.43 22.45
C GLU A 227 -11.79 -45.45 23.40
N PRO A 228 -10.82 -44.53 23.26
CA PRO A 228 -9.72 -44.41 24.22
C PRO A 228 -10.23 -44.01 25.61
N GLU A 229 -9.48 -44.34 26.67
CA GLU A 229 -9.87 -44.08 28.07
C GLU A 229 -10.27 -42.61 28.35
N CYS A 230 -9.62 -41.67 27.66
CA CYS A 230 -9.86 -40.23 27.80
C CYS A 230 -11.01 -39.68 26.93
N GLY A 231 -11.62 -40.52 26.08
CA GLY A 231 -12.52 -40.10 25.02
C GLY A 231 -11.82 -39.35 23.89
N PHE A 232 -12.40 -39.33 22.69
CA PHE A 232 -11.78 -38.68 21.52
C PHE A 232 -11.53 -37.18 21.70
N ASP A 233 -12.34 -36.54 22.55
CA ASP A 233 -12.28 -35.10 22.87
C ASP A 233 -11.51 -34.80 24.17
N GLY A 234 -10.97 -35.82 24.86
CA GLY A 234 -10.34 -35.65 26.18
C GLY A 234 -11.31 -35.34 27.32
N LYS A 235 -12.63 -35.39 27.09
CA LYS A 235 -13.68 -35.05 28.06
C LYS A 235 -13.84 -36.04 29.22
N LYS A 236 -13.31 -37.26 29.08
CA LYS A 236 -13.33 -38.29 30.14
C LYS A 236 -12.08 -38.27 31.02
N CYS A 237 -11.09 -37.42 30.70
CA CYS A 237 -9.99 -37.15 31.60
C CYS A 237 -10.37 -36.06 32.60
N ASP A 238 -10.65 -36.45 33.84
CA ASP A 238 -10.71 -35.50 34.95
C ASP A 238 -9.28 -34.98 35.24
N LEU A 239 -8.99 -33.77 34.76
CA LEU A 239 -7.87 -33.00 35.30
C LEU A 239 -8.16 -32.65 36.78
N PRO A 240 -7.16 -32.64 37.67
CA PRO A 240 -7.36 -32.24 39.05
C PRO A 240 -7.80 -30.76 39.08
N HIS A 241 -9.11 -30.54 39.19
CA HIS A 241 -9.73 -29.24 39.36
C HIS A 241 -9.51 -28.74 40.79
N ASP A 242 -8.28 -28.36 41.13
CA ASP A 242 -8.03 -27.54 42.32
C ASP A 242 -8.32 -26.06 41.97
N PRO A 243 -9.40 -25.45 42.49
CA PRO A 243 -9.80 -24.08 42.14
C PRO A 243 -8.74 -23.04 42.52
N VAL A 244 -7.87 -23.37 43.48
CA VAL A 244 -6.73 -22.54 43.90
C VAL A 244 -5.69 -22.43 42.79
N VAL A 245 -5.37 -23.53 42.09
CA VAL A 245 -4.37 -23.54 41.02
C VAL A 245 -4.88 -22.80 39.79
N LEU A 246 -6.17 -22.94 39.46
CA LEU A 246 -6.80 -22.24 38.33
C LEU A 246 -6.84 -20.72 38.55
N SER A 247 -7.18 -20.27 39.76
CA SER A 247 -7.20 -18.84 40.11
C SER A 247 -5.79 -18.23 40.13
N ALA A 248 -4.79 -18.96 40.62
CA ALA A 248 -3.39 -18.54 40.59
C ALA A 248 -2.86 -18.43 39.15
N ALA A 249 -3.16 -19.41 38.29
CA ALA A 249 -2.76 -19.38 36.88
C ALA A 249 -3.43 -18.21 36.12
N ALA A 250 -4.71 -17.94 36.38
CA ALA A 250 -5.42 -16.80 35.80
C ALA A 250 -4.85 -15.45 36.26
N ALA A 251 -4.48 -15.32 37.54
CA ALA A 251 -3.85 -14.12 38.06
C ALA A 251 -2.47 -13.86 37.44
N VAL A 252 -1.65 -14.92 37.28
CA VAL A 252 -0.35 -14.84 36.62
C VAL A 252 -0.49 -14.47 35.14
N ALA A 253 -1.46 -15.08 34.43
CA ALA A 253 -1.75 -14.74 33.03
C ALA A 253 -2.23 -13.28 32.88
N ALA A 254 -3.10 -12.80 33.78
CA ALA A 254 -3.54 -11.41 33.79
C ALA A 254 -2.39 -10.43 34.07
N ALA A 255 -1.50 -10.76 35.01
CA ALA A 255 -0.30 -9.96 35.29
C ALA A 255 0.68 -9.95 34.10
N ALA A 256 0.86 -11.09 33.43
CA ALA A 256 1.68 -11.19 32.22
C ALA A 256 1.09 -10.37 31.06
N LEU A 257 -0.23 -10.38 30.88
CA LEU A 257 -0.91 -9.56 29.87
C LEU A 257 -0.82 -8.06 30.20
N LEU A 258 -0.97 -7.66 31.46
CA LEU A 258 -0.80 -6.27 31.90
C LEU A 258 0.64 -5.78 31.70
N THR A 259 1.64 -6.58 32.07
CA THR A 259 3.05 -6.23 31.86
C THR A 259 3.39 -6.17 30.38
N ALA A 260 2.94 -7.11 29.55
CA ALA A 260 3.08 -7.06 28.10
C ALA A 260 2.40 -5.82 27.50
N ALA A 261 1.20 -5.45 27.95
CA ALA A 261 0.50 -4.25 27.50
C ALA A 261 1.26 -2.97 27.89
N LEU A 262 1.81 -2.90 29.12
CA LEU A 262 2.64 -1.79 29.57
C LEU A 262 3.95 -1.69 28.77
N LEU A 263 4.59 -2.83 28.47
CA LEU A 263 5.80 -2.89 27.64
C LEU A 263 5.51 -2.46 26.20
N VAL A 264 4.41 -2.93 25.60
CA VAL A 264 3.98 -2.49 24.25
C VAL A 264 3.64 -1.01 24.24
N ARG A 265 2.96 -0.50 25.29
CA ARG A 265 2.67 0.94 25.42
C ARG A 265 3.96 1.75 25.56
N HIS A 266 4.91 1.29 26.37
CA HIS A 266 6.22 1.91 26.54
C HIS A 266 7.01 1.89 25.22
N TYR A 267 7.03 0.75 24.53
CA TYR A 267 7.68 0.59 23.23
C TYR A 267 7.06 1.50 22.16
N ARG A 268 5.73 1.54 22.05
CA ARG A 268 5.02 2.47 21.14
C ARG A 268 5.30 3.93 21.49
N TYR A 269 5.40 4.27 22.76
CA TYR A 269 5.74 5.63 23.20
C TYR A 269 7.17 6.00 22.80
N GLU A 270 8.13 5.09 22.99
CA GLU A 270 9.52 5.25 22.55
C GLU A 270 9.64 5.36 21.02
N GLN A 271 8.90 4.54 20.25
CA GLN A 271 8.83 4.69 18.79
C GLN A 271 8.29 6.06 18.37
N LYS A 272 7.23 6.57 19.04
CA LYS A 272 6.73 7.93 18.78
C LYS A 272 7.75 9.00 19.15
N LEU A 273 8.55 8.81 20.20
CA LEU A 273 9.63 9.74 20.57
C LEU A 273 10.82 9.67 19.60
N ALA A 274 11.08 8.50 19.03
CA ALA A 274 12.11 8.26 18.01
C ALA A 274 11.73 8.82 16.63
N SER A 275 10.44 9.09 16.38
CA SER A 275 10.02 9.77 15.15
C SER A 275 10.64 11.18 15.08
N VAL A 276 11.58 11.36 14.16
CA VAL A 276 12.37 12.59 14.04
C VAL A 276 11.66 13.66 13.20
N LEU A 277 10.33 13.73 13.29
CA LEU A 277 9.49 14.63 12.48
C LEU A 277 9.91 16.10 12.61
N TRP A 278 10.46 16.48 13.76
CA TRP A 278 10.96 17.82 14.06
C TRP A 278 12.33 18.14 13.45
N ARG A 279 13.09 17.14 12.97
CA ARG A 279 14.44 17.36 12.42
C ARG A 279 14.33 17.86 10.99
N ILE A 280 15.10 18.90 10.72
CA ILE A 280 15.33 19.46 9.39
C ILE A 280 16.78 19.15 9.03
N GLU A 281 17.00 18.64 7.82
CA GLU A 281 18.34 18.46 7.25
C GLU A 281 18.79 19.79 6.65
N ALA A 282 20.04 20.17 6.80
CA ALA A 282 20.48 21.50 6.37
C ALA A 282 20.36 21.71 4.86
N LYS A 283 20.55 20.65 4.06
CA LYS A 283 20.35 20.68 2.60
C LYS A 283 18.93 21.09 2.17
N ASP A 284 17.94 20.89 3.04
CA ASP A 284 16.53 21.24 2.75
C ASP A 284 16.24 22.73 3.07
N LEU A 285 17.15 23.44 3.75
CA LEU A 285 17.02 24.84 4.12
C LEU A 285 17.78 25.73 3.14
N ILE A 286 17.06 26.34 2.21
CA ILE A 286 17.64 27.29 1.24
C ILE A 286 17.51 28.70 1.81
N ILE A 287 18.61 29.30 2.28
CA ILE A 287 18.59 30.65 2.85
C ILE A 287 18.33 31.68 1.74
N ILE A 288 17.35 32.55 1.96
CA ILE A 288 17.01 33.62 1.02
C ILE A 288 17.79 34.86 1.45
N SER A 289 18.79 35.25 0.66
CA SER A 289 19.65 36.39 0.98
C SER A 289 18.88 37.71 0.90
N THR A 290 18.79 38.41 2.03
CA THR A 290 18.38 39.81 2.10
C THR A 290 19.64 40.64 1.90
N GLY A 291 19.68 41.44 0.83
CA GLY A 291 20.89 42.10 0.31
C GLY A 291 21.54 43.19 1.17
N ASN A 292 21.48 43.12 2.50
CA ASN A 292 22.12 44.08 3.37
C ASN A 292 22.42 43.47 4.76
N ASP A 293 23.46 42.64 4.88
CA ASP A 293 24.15 42.39 6.15
C ASP A 293 25.42 41.54 5.94
N ASN A 294 26.59 42.09 6.29
CA ASN A 294 27.90 41.40 6.28
C ASN A 294 27.95 40.16 7.20
N LYS A 295 26.86 39.85 7.94
CA LYS A 295 26.70 38.67 8.79
C LYS A 295 26.24 37.42 8.02
N VAL A 296 25.71 37.58 6.80
CA VAL A 296 25.26 36.45 5.96
C VAL A 296 26.45 35.69 5.36
N GLY A 297 27.58 36.36 5.12
CA GLY A 297 28.82 35.73 4.64
C GLY A 297 29.32 34.61 5.54
N ALA A 298 29.16 34.74 6.87
CA ALA A 298 29.58 33.70 7.81
C ALA A 298 28.75 32.41 7.73
N LEU A 299 27.47 32.50 7.30
CA LEU A 299 26.56 31.35 7.16
C LEU A 299 26.92 30.51 5.93
N MET A 300 27.25 31.16 4.80
CA MET A 300 27.65 30.45 3.59
C MET A 300 29.06 29.86 3.74
N VAL A 301 29.99 30.57 4.38
CA VAL A 301 31.37 30.10 4.62
C VAL A 301 31.41 28.88 5.55
N THR A 302 30.63 28.87 6.66
CA THR A 302 30.60 27.70 7.56
C THR A 302 29.87 26.48 7.00
N PHE A 303 28.86 26.67 6.14
CA PHE A 303 28.20 25.54 5.46
C PHE A 303 29.08 24.92 4.36
N VAL A 304 29.90 25.73 3.69
CA VAL A 304 30.84 25.28 2.65
C VAL A 304 32.09 24.61 3.25
N GLU A 305 32.59 25.05 4.41
CA GLU A 305 33.76 24.43 5.07
C GLU A 305 33.52 22.99 5.59
N ILE A 306 32.26 22.59 5.82
CA ILE A 306 31.94 21.27 6.40
C ILE A 306 31.71 20.19 5.31
N HIS A 307 31.34 20.59 4.08
CA HIS A 307 31.21 19.68 2.94
C HIS A 307 32.47 19.67 2.06
N GLY A 308 33.62 19.48 2.70
CA GLY A 308 34.89 19.19 2.04
C GLY A 308 34.93 17.75 1.53
N ASP A 309 34.30 17.49 0.39
CA ASP A 309 34.89 16.74 -0.72
C ASP A 309 33.95 16.79 -1.93
N VAL A 310 34.54 17.09 -3.10
CA VAL A 310 33.89 17.36 -4.39
C VAL A 310 33.40 18.80 -4.58
N CYS A 311 34.34 19.75 -4.67
CA CYS A 311 34.41 20.73 -5.77
C CYS A 311 35.59 21.69 -5.55
N GLN A 312 36.81 21.17 -5.73
CA GLN A 312 37.99 22.01 -5.95
C GLN A 312 38.51 21.76 -7.35
N SER A 313 37.89 22.41 -8.33
CA SER A 313 38.59 22.89 -9.52
C SER A 313 37.67 23.83 -10.31
N ILE A 314 38.31 24.87 -10.86
CA ILE A 314 37.79 25.87 -11.79
C ILE A 314 37.17 27.10 -11.11
N GLY A 315 38.06 27.93 -10.58
CA GLY A 315 37.88 29.37 -10.70
C GLY A 315 38.16 29.82 -12.14
N TYR A 316 37.36 30.80 -12.57
CA TYR A 316 37.52 31.69 -13.72
C TYR A 316 37.20 31.14 -15.11
N SER A 317 36.32 31.90 -15.78
CA SER A 317 35.95 31.87 -17.20
C SER A 317 35.21 30.62 -17.68
N LEU A 318 33.88 30.78 -17.89
CA LEU A 318 33.09 30.29 -19.03
C LEU A 318 31.62 30.11 -18.60
N PHE A 319 30.85 31.21 -18.51
CA PHE A 319 29.44 31.17 -18.91
C PHE A 319 29.03 32.54 -19.51
N PRO A 320 28.47 32.57 -20.73
CA PRO A 320 27.95 33.75 -21.40
C PRO A 320 26.62 34.23 -20.76
N PRO A 321 26.18 35.46 -21.04
CA PRO A 321 25.03 36.07 -20.38
C PRO A 321 23.73 35.46 -20.90
N ALA A 322 22.74 35.42 -20.00
CA ALA A 322 21.33 35.12 -20.27
C ALA A 322 21.00 33.69 -20.75
N GLY A 323 20.18 33.01 -19.95
CA GLY A 323 19.50 31.77 -20.32
C GLY A 323 19.66 30.69 -19.27
N LEU A 324 18.53 30.28 -18.68
CA LEU A 324 18.35 29.11 -17.80
C LEU A 324 18.64 29.33 -16.31
N ALA A 325 17.92 30.27 -15.71
CA ALA A 325 17.55 30.22 -14.30
C ALA A 325 16.17 30.87 -14.11
N GLN A 326 15.10 30.13 -14.38
CA GLN A 326 13.75 30.57 -14.04
C GLN A 326 12.85 29.34 -13.94
N ASP A 327 12.74 28.82 -12.72
CA ASP A 327 11.50 28.23 -12.20
C ASP A 327 11.64 27.91 -10.72
N VAL A 328 11.72 28.98 -9.92
CA VAL A 328 11.10 29.02 -8.59
C VAL A 328 10.47 30.40 -8.53
N THR A 329 9.14 30.44 -8.49
CA THR A 329 8.36 31.68 -8.36
C THR A 329 8.80 32.45 -7.12
N SER A 330 9.67 33.43 -7.33
CA SER A 330 9.87 34.55 -6.42
C SER A 330 8.57 35.34 -6.38
N GLN A 331 7.74 35.04 -5.38
CA GLN A 331 6.98 36.08 -4.71
C GLN A 331 7.98 37.19 -4.38
N GLU A 332 7.74 38.40 -4.86
CA GLU A 332 8.38 39.58 -4.30
C GLU A 332 7.93 39.69 -2.84
N VAL A 333 8.63 38.95 -1.99
CA VAL A 333 8.74 39.30 -0.58
C VAL A 333 9.43 40.65 -0.60
N ASP A 334 8.77 41.64 -0.03
CA ASP A 334 9.26 43.00 0.18
C ASP A 334 10.55 42.92 1.02
N THR A 335 11.68 42.62 0.36
CA THR A 335 12.97 42.20 0.96
C THR A 335 13.64 43.30 1.78
N LYS A 336 13.08 44.52 1.73
CA LYS A 336 13.52 45.68 2.53
C LYS A 336 13.03 45.66 3.98
N ARG A 337 12.16 44.72 4.39
CA ARG A 337 11.56 44.65 5.75
C ARG A 337 11.92 43.41 6.58
N ALA A 338 12.85 42.57 6.12
CA ALA A 338 13.19 41.33 6.80
C ALA A 338 14.13 41.56 8.00
N HIS A 339 13.58 41.78 9.19
CA HIS A 339 14.33 41.95 10.45
C HIS A 339 14.94 40.64 11.02
N THR A 340 14.90 39.52 10.29
CA THR A 340 15.35 38.18 10.72
C THR A 340 15.75 37.34 9.52
N THR A 341 16.64 36.35 9.70
CA THR A 341 17.06 35.42 8.65
C THR A 341 15.89 34.56 8.17
N ILE A 342 15.67 34.53 6.85
CA ILE A 342 14.58 33.80 6.20
C ILE A 342 15.17 32.66 5.34
N ALA A 343 14.51 31.51 5.31
CA ALA A 343 14.84 30.40 4.42
C ALA A 343 13.58 29.82 3.76
N SER A 344 13.76 29.10 2.65
CA SER A 344 12.74 28.24 2.04
C SER A 344 12.95 26.80 2.51
N TYR A 345 11.90 26.18 3.04
CA TYR A 345 11.86 24.77 3.42
C TYR A 345 10.64 24.10 2.80
N ARG A 346 10.85 23.12 1.92
CA ARG A 346 9.78 22.41 1.18
C ARG A 346 8.79 23.35 0.48
N GLY A 347 9.29 24.45 -0.09
CA GLY A 347 8.48 25.46 -0.78
C GLY A 347 7.79 26.48 0.14
N ASN A 348 7.92 26.36 1.46
CA ASN A 348 7.37 27.32 2.43
C ASN A 348 8.46 28.23 2.98
N ILE A 349 8.12 29.51 3.16
CA ILE A 349 9.02 30.50 3.76
C ILE A 349 9.01 30.32 5.29
N VAL A 350 10.19 30.17 5.88
CA VAL A 350 10.40 29.96 7.31
C VAL A 350 11.38 30.99 7.88
N ALA A 351 11.15 31.40 9.12
CA ALA A 351 12.07 32.20 9.90
C ALA A 351 13.06 31.29 10.62
N VAL A 352 14.37 31.56 10.46
CA VAL A 352 15.46 30.74 10.99
C VAL A 352 16.19 31.49 12.08
N LYS A 353 16.19 30.95 13.30
CA LYS A 353 16.92 31.48 14.46
C LYS A 353 18.11 30.58 14.77
N ARG A 354 19.33 31.11 14.61
CA ARG A 354 20.57 30.38 14.92
C ARG A 354 20.75 30.23 16.43
N LEU A 355 21.17 29.05 16.86
CA LEU A 355 21.64 28.76 18.20
C LEU A 355 23.18 28.79 18.19
N LYS A 356 23.78 29.63 19.03
CA LYS A 356 25.25 29.72 19.17
C LYS A 356 25.78 28.63 20.10
N LYS A 357 25.62 27.37 19.71
CA LYS A 357 26.21 26.21 20.40
C LYS A 357 26.94 25.34 19.38
N LYS A 358 28.21 25.03 19.65
CA LYS A 358 29.05 24.23 18.74
C LYS A 358 28.58 22.78 18.64
N ASN A 359 28.23 22.18 19.77
CA ASN A 359 27.65 20.83 19.86
C ASN A 359 26.39 20.87 20.73
N ILE A 360 25.28 20.32 20.22
CA ILE A 360 24.05 20.11 20.98
C ILE A 360 23.76 18.61 20.97
N ASP A 361 24.01 17.96 22.10
CA ASP A 361 23.57 16.58 22.29
C ASP A 361 22.06 16.56 22.48
N VAL A 362 21.36 15.92 21.55
CA VAL A 362 19.90 15.82 21.59
C VAL A 362 19.48 14.77 22.62
N THR A 363 19.44 15.20 23.89
CA THR A 363 19.01 14.37 25.03
C THR A 363 17.52 14.00 24.94
N ARG A 364 17.11 12.96 25.68
CA ARG A 364 15.70 12.51 25.75
C ARG A 364 14.76 13.65 26.19
N ALA A 365 15.20 14.52 27.10
CA ALA A 365 14.44 15.69 27.53
C ALA A 365 14.20 16.68 26.39
N ILE A 366 15.23 16.97 25.58
CA ILE A 366 15.13 17.85 24.40
C ILE A 366 14.21 17.23 23.34
N LYS A 367 14.30 15.92 23.08
CA LYS A 367 13.38 15.23 22.15
C LYS A 367 11.92 15.34 22.60
N LYS A 368 11.66 15.22 23.90
CA LYS A 368 10.32 15.39 24.47
C LYS A 368 9.80 16.81 24.26
N GLU A 369 10.61 17.84 24.54
CA GLU A 369 10.24 19.24 24.30
C GLU A 369 9.99 19.53 22.80
N LEU A 370 10.84 19.05 21.91
CA LEU A 370 10.70 19.23 20.45
C LEU A 370 9.42 18.58 19.92
N LYS A 371 9.08 17.39 20.40
CA LYS A 371 7.83 16.71 20.07
C LYS A 371 6.63 17.51 20.55
N GLN A 372 6.64 17.96 21.81
CA GLN A 372 5.56 18.80 22.36
C GLN A 372 5.38 20.08 21.54
N MET A 373 6.47 20.76 21.18
CA MET A 373 6.42 21.97 20.35
C MET A 373 5.81 21.73 18.96
N ARG A 374 6.07 20.58 18.34
CA ARG A 374 5.51 20.19 17.03
C ARG A 374 4.01 19.87 17.11
N GLU A 375 3.53 19.40 18.26
CA GLU A 375 2.12 19.06 18.51
C GLU A 375 1.27 20.31 18.82
N LEU A 376 1.88 21.39 19.33
CA LEU A 376 1.18 22.64 19.62
C LEU A 376 0.76 23.35 18.33
N ARG A 377 -0.55 23.54 18.16
CA ARG A 377 -1.13 24.24 17.02
C ARG A 377 -2.29 25.11 17.47
N HIS A 378 -2.19 26.40 17.19
CA HIS A 378 -3.21 27.39 17.51
C HIS A 378 -3.06 28.58 16.55
N GLU A 379 -4.16 29.26 16.21
CA GLU A 379 -4.14 30.37 15.25
C GLU A 379 -3.27 31.55 15.70
N ASN A 380 -3.27 31.83 17.01
CA ASN A 380 -2.48 32.89 17.65
C ASN A 380 -1.11 32.40 18.19
N LEU A 381 -0.60 31.25 17.73
CA LEU A 381 0.77 30.81 17.98
C LEU A 381 1.49 30.57 16.66
N THR A 382 2.75 31.01 16.55
CA THR A 382 3.53 30.77 15.34
C THR A 382 3.89 29.29 15.25
N PRO A 383 3.49 28.58 14.18
CA PRO A 383 3.77 27.15 14.05
C PRO A 383 5.27 26.85 14.08
N PHE A 384 5.66 25.92 14.95
CA PHE A 384 7.01 25.38 14.99
C PHE A 384 7.21 24.39 13.84
N VAL A 385 8.20 24.68 12.98
CA VAL A 385 8.50 23.84 11.83
C VAL A 385 9.51 22.77 12.24
N GLY A 386 10.62 23.13 12.86
CA GLY A 386 11.61 22.14 13.26
C GLY A 386 12.92 22.72 13.74
N VAL A 387 13.90 21.84 13.95
CA VAL A 387 15.27 22.21 14.28
C VAL A 387 16.22 21.47 13.36
N CYS A 388 17.20 22.20 12.83
CA CYS A 388 18.37 21.64 12.18
C CYS A 388 19.47 21.55 13.24
N VAL A 389 19.97 20.34 13.49
CA VAL A 389 21.13 20.09 14.38
C VAL A 389 22.14 19.31 13.56
N GLU A 390 23.15 20.01 13.06
CA GLU A 390 24.32 19.43 12.39
C GLU A 390 25.59 19.90 13.11
N THR A 391 26.70 19.21 12.90
CA THR A 391 27.99 19.54 13.52
C THR A 391 28.35 21.00 13.25
N GLY A 392 28.48 21.81 14.30
CA GLY A 392 28.82 23.24 14.20
C GLY A 392 27.66 24.19 13.86
N VAL A 393 26.47 23.71 13.48
CA VAL A 393 25.31 24.58 13.17
C VAL A 393 24.01 24.01 13.76
N ALA A 394 23.44 24.75 14.71
CA ALA A 394 22.10 24.49 15.22
C ALA A 394 21.16 25.67 14.91
N CYS A 395 20.00 25.43 14.33
CA CYS A 395 19.00 26.47 14.09
C CYS A 395 17.56 25.99 14.29
N ILE A 396 16.71 26.92 14.74
CA ILE A 396 15.28 26.71 14.97
C ILE A 396 14.53 27.35 13.81
N ALA A 397 13.68 26.58 13.13
CA ALA A 397 12.82 27.05 12.06
C ALA A 397 11.36 27.17 12.55
N THR A 398 10.76 28.33 12.30
CA THR A 398 9.35 28.64 12.61
C THR A 398 8.68 29.25 11.40
N ALA A 399 7.34 29.23 11.34
CA ALA A 399 6.63 29.87 10.24
C ALA A 399 6.95 31.38 10.17
N TYR A 400 7.16 31.89 8.96
CA TYR A 400 7.48 33.30 8.76
C TYR A 400 6.22 34.17 8.75
N CYS A 401 6.20 35.22 9.58
CA CYS A 401 5.17 36.24 9.62
C CYS A 401 5.65 37.49 8.87
N SER A 402 4.98 37.87 7.78
CA SER A 402 5.49 38.89 6.86
C SER A 402 5.41 40.33 7.35
N ARG A 403 4.56 40.63 8.35
CA ARG A 403 4.44 41.98 8.92
C ARG A 403 5.43 42.22 10.06
N GLY A 404 6.24 41.23 10.40
CA GLY A 404 7.27 41.33 11.43
C GLY A 404 6.70 41.27 12.85
N SER A 405 7.39 41.92 13.78
CA SER A 405 7.04 41.93 15.21
C SER A 405 6.08 43.06 15.55
N LEU A 406 5.29 42.89 16.61
CA LEU A 406 4.38 43.90 17.12
C LEU A 406 5.14 45.18 17.51
N ALA A 407 6.35 45.07 18.04
CA ALA A 407 7.20 46.24 18.33
C ALA A 407 7.40 47.11 17.08
N THR A 408 7.73 46.49 15.94
CA THR A 408 7.92 47.17 14.65
C THR A 408 6.62 47.77 14.11
N VAL A 409 5.49 47.06 14.29
CA VAL A 409 4.16 47.56 13.90
C VAL A 409 3.75 48.78 14.73
N LEU A 410 4.09 48.80 16.03
CA LEU A 410 3.77 49.91 16.91
C LEU A 410 4.66 51.14 16.65
N GLU A 411 5.92 50.92 16.24
CA GLU A 411 6.88 51.97 15.83
C GLU A 411 6.44 52.72 14.55
N ASP A 412 5.71 52.06 13.64
CA ASP A 412 5.25 52.65 12.38
C ASP A 412 4.13 53.69 12.60
N ARG A 413 4.49 54.97 12.63
CA ARG A 413 3.56 56.08 12.89
C ARG A 413 2.54 56.29 11.77
N ASP A 414 2.80 55.80 10.56
CA ASP A 414 1.89 55.94 9.40
C ASP A 414 0.70 54.98 9.50
N LEU A 415 0.80 53.96 10.36
CA LEU A 415 -0.28 53.02 10.61
C LEU A 415 -1.30 53.58 11.60
N HIS A 416 -2.53 53.84 11.15
CA HIS A 416 -3.64 54.20 12.02
C HIS A 416 -4.22 52.96 12.70
N LEU A 417 -3.92 52.80 13.99
CA LEU A 417 -4.47 51.75 14.85
C LEU A 417 -5.73 52.30 15.52
N ASP A 418 -6.90 51.94 14.99
CA ASP A 418 -8.17 52.25 15.66
C ASP A 418 -8.37 51.38 16.92
N ASP A 419 -9.27 51.81 17.82
CA ASP A 419 -9.55 51.10 19.07
C ASP A 419 -9.96 49.64 18.82
N MET A 420 -10.59 49.39 17.67
CA MET A 420 -11.02 48.06 17.24
C MET A 420 -9.85 47.15 16.90
N PHE A 421 -8.90 47.64 16.12
CA PHE A 421 -7.71 46.92 15.74
C PHE A 421 -6.81 46.67 16.96
N VAL A 422 -6.72 47.64 17.87
CA VAL A 422 -6.06 47.45 19.18
C VAL A 422 -6.74 46.35 19.97
N ALA A 423 -8.09 46.35 20.05
CA ALA A 423 -8.84 45.31 20.75
C ALA A 423 -8.63 43.92 20.14
N SER A 424 -8.54 43.80 18.80
CA SER A 424 -8.31 42.52 18.12
C SER A 424 -6.90 41.98 18.41
N LEU A 425 -5.86 42.82 18.37
CA LEU A 425 -4.50 42.41 18.73
C LEU A 425 -4.40 41.94 20.19
N VAL A 426 -5.05 42.64 21.11
CA VAL A 426 -5.10 42.27 22.53
C VAL A 426 -5.86 40.96 22.73
N ALA A 427 -6.98 40.76 22.02
CA ALA A 427 -7.74 39.51 22.07
C ALA A 427 -6.94 38.32 21.53
N ASP A 428 -6.24 38.50 20.42
CA ASP A 428 -5.34 37.50 19.83
C ASP A 428 -4.23 37.09 20.80
N LEU A 429 -3.56 38.08 21.41
CA LEU A 429 -2.52 37.84 22.40
C LEU A 429 -3.06 37.05 23.61
N LEU A 430 -4.23 37.41 24.12
CA LEU A 430 -4.86 36.70 25.24
C LEU A 430 -5.29 35.28 24.87
N ARG A 431 -5.79 35.05 23.65
CA ARG A 431 -6.13 33.72 23.13
C ARG A 431 -4.89 32.83 23.05
N GLY A 432 -3.82 33.32 22.44
CA GLY A 432 -2.54 32.61 22.35
C GLY A 432 -1.95 32.31 23.72
N LEU A 433 -1.99 33.28 24.65
CA LEU A 433 -1.43 33.10 25.99
C LEU A 433 -2.25 32.12 26.85
N THR A 434 -3.58 32.17 26.75
CA THR A 434 -4.47 31.20 27.42
C THR A 434 -4.13 29.78 26.96
N TYR A 435 -3.96 29.59 25.65
CA TYR A 435 -3.61 28.28 25.10
C TYR A 435 -2.25 27.78 25.61
N ILE A 436 -1.22 28.65 25.71
CA ILE A 436 0.07 28.27 26.29
C ILE A 436 -0.08 27.81 27.74
N HIS A 437 -0.84 28.56 28.55
CA HIS A 437 -1.03 28.26 29.98
C HIS A 437 -1.78 26.95 30.23
N GLU A 438 -2.68 26.56 29.33
CA GLU A 438 -3.42 25.28 29.38
C GLU A 438 -2.61 24.12 28.77
N SER A 439 -1.59 24.42 27.97
CA SER A 439 -0.75 23.42 27.31
C SER A 439 0.32 22.82 28.24
N ALA A 440 1.00 21.76 27.75
CA ALA A 440 2.12 21.13 28.46
C ALA A 440 3.35 22.05 28.70
N LEU A 441 3.39 23.24 28.08
CA LEU A 441 4.43 24.24 28.35
C LEU A 441 4.21 24.99 29.66
N ILE A 442 2.95 25.12 30.12
CA ILE A 442 2.51 25.78 31.34
C ILE A 442 2.72 27.31 31.34
N SER A 443 3.84 27.82 30.82
CA SER A 443 4.16 29.25 30.73
C SER A 443 5.03 29.58 29.51
N HIS A 444 5.02 30.84 29.08
CA HIS A 444 5.85 31.34 27.99
C HIS A 444 7.26 31.70 28.47
N GLY A 445 7.38 32.44 29.57
CA GLY A 445 8.65 32.75 30.26
C GLY A 445 9.56 33.81 29.61
N ASN A 446 9.31 34.17 28.35
CA ASN A 446 10.02 35.25 27.64
C ASN A 446 9.08 36.11 26.77
N LEU A 447 7.90 36.47 27.30
CA LEU A 447 6.90 37.20 26.53
C LEU A 447 7.30 38.68 26.38
N THR A 448 7.39 39.17 25.14
CA THR A 448 7.74 40.56 24.79
C THR A 448 6.98 40.98 23.54
N SER A 449 6.88 42.28 23.26
CA SER A 449 6.29 42.76 22.00
C SER A 449 7.08 42.32 20.77
N SER A 450 8.40 42.10 20.89
CA SER A 450 9.21 41.53 19.81
C SER A 450 8.92 40.05 19.53
N ASN A 451 8.42 39.32 20.54
CA ASN A 451 8.00 37.92 20.43
C ASN A 451 6.50 37.75 20.12
N CYS A 452 5.81 38.85 19.81
CA CYS A 452 4.48 38.83 19.21
C CYS A 452 4.64 39.19 17.73
N LEU A 453 4.32 38.28 16.82
CA LEU A 453 4.42 38.48 15.38
C LEU A 453 3.05 38.75 14.78
N VAL A 454 3.02 39.39 13.61
CA VAL A 454 1.79 39.68 12.89
C VAL A 454 1.82 39.05 11.50
N ASP A 455 0.81 38.22 11.21
CA ASP A 455 0.66 37.56 9.91
C ASP A 455 0.12 38.54 8.82
N ARG A 456 0.15 38.11 7.56
CA ARG A 456 -0.41 38.83 6.39
C ARG A 456 -1.85 39.30 6.60
N ARG A 457 -2.63 38.53 7.38
CA ARG A 457 -4.04 38.76 7.70
C ARG A 457 -4.26 39.63 8.95
N TRP A 458 -3.21 40.26 9.48
CA TRP A 458 -3.26 41.06 10.71
C TRP A 458 -3.67 40.28 11.98
N VAL A 459 -3.47 38.97 11.97
CA VAL A 459 -3.64 38.12 13.16
C VAL A 459 -2.34 38.10 13.95
N LEU A 460 -2.41 38.36 15.26
CA LEU A 460 -1.25 38.29 16.14
C LEU A 460 -0.96 36.86 16.55
N GLN A 461 0.31 36.46 16.43
CA GLN A 461 0.83 35.15 16.77
C GLN A 461 2.01 35.25 17.74
N ILE A 462 1.98 34.49 18.84
CA ILE A 462 3.09 34.45 19.80
C ILE A 462 4.18 33.50 19.27
N THR A 463 5.44 33.94 19.34
CA THR A 463 6.62 33.17 18.89
C THR A 463 7.65 33.03 20.02
N ASP A 464 8.72 32.26 19.76
CA ASP A 464 9.84 32.00 20.68
C ASP A 464 9.45 31.36 22.03
N TYR A 465 8.25 30.75 22.09
CA TYR A 465 7.78 29.97 23.23
C TYR A 465 8.53 28.64 23.36
N GLY A 466 8.59 28.08 24.57
CA GLY A 466 9.16 26.76 24.84
C GLY A 466 10.65 26.60 24.50
N LEU A 467 11.07 25.34 24.34
CA LEU A 467 12.46 24.92 24.06
C LEU A 467 13.49 25.46 25.08
N HIS A 468 13.09 25.58 26.34
CA HIS A 468 13.91 26.16 27.40
C HIS A 468 15.18 25.33 27.63
N THR A 469 15.10 23.99 27.57
CA THR A 469 16.27 23.13 27.73
C THR A 469 17.23 23.25 26.55
N LEU A 470 16.70 23.36 25.32
CA LEU A 470 17.51 23.55 24.11
C LEU A 470 18.22 24.91 24.12
N LYS A 471 17.52 25.97 24.56
CA LYS A 471 18.02 27.35 24.65
C LYS A 471 18.89 27.61 25.88
N SER A 472 18.81 26.76 26.92
CA SER A 472 19.60 26.89 28.15
C SER A 472 21.10 26.85 27.88
N GLY A 473 21.89 27.76 28.44
CA GLY A 473 23.34 27.82 28.18
C GLY A 473 23.73 28.41 26.82
N CYS A 474 22.79 28.89 26.00
CA CYS A 474 23.07 29.79 24.86
C CYS A 474 23.24 31.26 25.33
N ALA A 475 23.80 31.48 26.53
CA ALA A 475 24.01 32.83 27.04
C ALA A 475 25.09 33.52 26.20
N ASP A 476 24.67 34.48 25.38
CA ASP A 476 25.54 35.35 24.60
C ASP A 476 26.34 36.26 25.54
N THR A 477 27.66 36.12 25.57
CA THR A 477 28.56 37.14 26.12
C THR A 477 28.65 38.39 25.22
N GLU A 478 28.27 38.29 23.94
CA GLU A 478 28.44 39.37 22.95
C GLU A 478 27.18 40.23 22.67
N ASP A 479 26.02 39.93 23.26
CA ASP A 479 24.77 40.69 23.04
C ASP A 479 24.08 41.07 24.38
N ALA A 480 24.87 41.45 25.39
CA ALA A 480 24.41 41.83 26.73
C ALA A 480 23.26 42.86 26.69
N LEU A 481 23.37 43.86 25.81
CA LEU A 481 22.36 44.89 25.59
C LEU A 481 21.00 44.32 25.15
N ARG A 482 21.01 43.24 24.35
CA ARG A 482 19.81 42.59 23.84
C ARG A 482 19.15 41.72 24.90
N MET A 483 19.96 41.10 25.75
CA MET A 483 19.51 40.37 26.93
C MET A 483 18.90 41.34 27.97
N GLU A 484 19.53 42.48 28.20
CA GLU A 484 18.99 43.57 29.03
C GLU A 484 17.66 44.09 28.50
N LYS A 485 17.56 44.38 27.18
CA LYS A 485 16.29 44.83 26.58
C LYS A 485 15.15 43.84 26.83
N ARG A 486 15.40 42.53 26.73
CA ARG A 486 14.37 41.49 27.01
C ARG A 486 13.89 41.49 28.46
N MET A 487 14.71 41.92 29.41
CA MET A 487 14.35 41.96 30.83
C MET A 487 13.33 43.06 31.17
N LEU A 488 13.09 44.03 30.27
CA LEU A 488 12.14 45.13 30.49
C LEU A 488 10.69 44.68 30.72
N TRP A 489 10.29 43.54 30.14
CA TRP A 489 8.96 42.95 30.32
C TRP A 489 8.92 41.89 31.41
N ARG A 490 10.06 41.57 32.04
CA ARG A 490 10.15 40.50 33.03
C ARG A 490 9.61 40.96 34.39
N ALA A 491 8.85 40.09 35.03
CA ALA A 491 8.22 40.38 36.31
C ALA A 491 9.24 40.56 37.46
N PRO A 492 8.96 41.42 38.45
CA PRO A 492 9.90 41.77 39.52
C PRO A 492 10.37 40.57 40.34
N GLU A 493 9.50 39.59 40.60
CA GLU A 493 9.85 38.36 41.32
C GLU A 493 10.87 37.51 40.54
N LEU A 494 10.75 37.46 39.21
CA LEU A 494 11.66 36.72 38.33
C LEU A 494 12.98 37.47 38.10
N LEU A 495 13.01 38.79 38.36
CA LEU A 495 14.24 39.59 38.34
C LEU A 495 15.02 39.49 39.66
N ARG A 496 14.32 39.28 40.78
CA ARG A 496 14.93 39.13 42.11
C ARG A 496 15.57 37.76 42.30
N ASP A 497 14.85 36.72 41.88
CA ASP A 497 15.29 35.34 42.02
C ASP A 497 16.25 34.94 40.89
N GLN A 498 17.53 34.78 41.21
CA GLN A 498 18.56 34.32 40.28
C GLN A 498 18.46 32.81 39.98
N THR A 499 17.72 32.05 40.79
CA THR A 499 17.45 30.62 40.58
C THR A 499 16.14 30.35 39.84
N ALA A 500 15.42 31.41 39.44
CA ALA A 500 14.14 31.30 38.78
C ALA A 500 14.20 30.36 37.57
N LEU A 501 13.24 29.43 37.52
CA LEU A 501 13.10 28.44 36.46
C LEU A 501 13.25 29.11 35.07
N PRO A 502 14.06 28.57 34.14
CA PRO A 502 14.16 29.07 32.77
C PRO A 502 12.82 29.14 32.02
N ARG A 503 11.80 28.45 32.55
CA ARG A 503 10.42 28.37 32.04
C ARG A 503 9.52 29.54 32.47
N GLY A 504 9.93 30.36 33.44
CA GLY A 504 9.12 31.44 34.00
C GLY A 504 7.92 30.94 34.79
N SER A 505 6.90 31.78 34.95
CA SER A 505 5.64 31.44 35.62
C SER A 505 4.45 32.06 34.90
N GLN A 506 3.26 31.46 35.04
CA GLN A 506 2.03 31.99 34.45
C GLN A 506 1.74 33.43 34.91
N LYS A 507 1.96 33.71 36.20
CA LYS A 507 1.81 35.06 36.78
C LYS A 507 2.87 36.03 36.28
N GLY A 508 4.06 35.55 35.92
CA GLY A 508 5.10 36.32 35.24
C GLY A 508 4.66 36.75 33.84
N ASP A 509 4.07 35.84 33.07
CA ASP A 509 3.54 36.17 31.74
C ASP A 509 2.40 37.21 31.80
N VAL A 510 1.53 37.14 32.82
CA VAL A 510 0.48 38.16 33.04
C VAL A 510 1.07 39.56 33.28
N TYR A 511 2.21 39.64 33.99
CA TYR A 511 2.93 40.90 34.16
C TYR A 511 3.47 41.41 32.81
N SER A 512 4.12 40.53 32.04
CA SER A 512 4.64 40.87 30.71
C SER A 512 3.53 41.34 29.78
N PHE A 513 2.36 40.69 29.82
CA PHE A 513 1.16 41.12 29.12
C PHE A 513 0.72 42.54 29.52
N GLY A 514 0.77 42.88 30.82
CA GLY A 514 0.42 44.22 31.29
C GLY A 514 1.32 45.32 30.70
N ILE A 515 2.62 45.05 30.56
CA ILE A 515 3.57 45.95 29.91
C ILE A 515 3.32 46.04 28.40
N ILE A 516 3.03 44.92 27.73
CA ILE A 516 2.67 44.91 26.30
C ILE A 516 1.35 45.67 26.07
N LEU A 517 0.37 45.54 26.96
CA LEU A 517 -0.89 46.28 26.87
C LEU A 517 -0.65 47.78 27.00
N TYR A 518 0.24 48.20 27.92
CA TYR A 518 0.68 49.60 28.01
C TYR A 518 1.35 50.07 26.70
N GLU A 519 2.21 49.25 26.12
CA GLU A 519 2.93 49.53 24.88
C GLU A 519 1.98 49.69 23.67
N ILE A 520 0.95 48.83 23.56
CA ILE A 520 -0.06 48.92 22.51
C ILE A 520 -0.91 50.19 22.66
N LEU A 521 -1.33 50.52 23.89
CA LEU A 521 -2.18 51.69 24.15
C LEU A 521 -1.43 53.03 24.02
N GLY A 522 -0.16 53.07 24.42
CA GLY A 522 0.65 54.29 24.44
C GLY A 522 1.49 54.53 23.19
N ARG A 523 1.83 53.49 22.41
CA ARG A 523 2.71 53.53 21.23
C ARG A 523 4.03 54.30 21.42
N ASN A 524 4.54 54.38 22.65
CA ASN A 524 5.78 55.07 23.02
C ASN A 524 6.76 54.11 23.72
N GLY A 525 6.77 52.85 23.27
CA GLY A 525 7.58 51.78 23.86
C GLY A 525 7.06 51.27 25.21
N PRO A 526 7.74 50.26 25.80
CA PRO A 526 7.26 49.52 26.97
C PRO A 526 7.26 50.32 28.28
N TRP A 527 8.07 51.38 28.36
CA TRP A 527 8.21 52.22 29.57
C TRP A 527 7.87 53.70 29.32
N GLY A 528 7.40 54.06 28.12
CA GLY A 528 7.11 55.45 27.73
C GLY A 528 8.37 56.27 27.46
N ASP A 529 8.21 57.60 27.35
CA ASP A 529 9.33 58.53 27.25
C ASP A 529 10.03 58.65 28.62
N THR A 530 11.14 57.93 28.77
CA THR A 530 11.98 57.99 29.97
C THR A 530 13.44 58.20 29.60
N ASN A 531 14.13 59.12 30.28
CA ASN A 531 15.57 59.35 30.14
C ASN A 531 16.44 58.29 30.86
N LEU A 532 15.83 57.22 31.37
CA LEU A 532 16.52 56.17 32.11
C LEU A 532 17.03 55.08 31.17
N THR A 533 18.22 54.58 31.45
CA THR A 533 18.78 53.42 30.73
C THR A 533 18.03 52.14 31.10
N HIS A 534 18.10 51.11 30.24
CA HIS A 534 17.44 49.82 30.50
C HIS A 534 17.87 49.21 31.84
N THR A 535 19.15 49.31 32.19
CA THR A 535 19.71 48.78 33.44
C THR A 535 19.17 49.50 34.67
N GLU A 536 19.03 50.82 34.62
CA GLU A 536 18.43 51.62 35.69
C GLU A 536 16.95 51.29 35.89
N ILE A 537 16.20 51.13 34.80
CA ILE A 537 14.79 50.70 34.84
C ILE A 537 14.68 49.33 35.52
N ILE A 538 15.45 48.35 35.07
CA ILE A 538 15.47 46.99 35.63
C ILE A 538 15.88 47.03 37.12
N GLY A 539 16.86 47.86 37.47
CA GLY A 539 17.31 48.07 38.86
C GLY A 539 16.17 48.58 39.75
N ARG A 540 15.44 49.62 39.30
CA ARG A 540 14.31 50.21 40.05
C ARG A 540 13.10 49.27 40.17
N VAL A 541 12.88 48.40 39.19
CA VAL A 541 11.84 47.36 39.25
C VAL A 541 12.26 46.24 40.20
N ARG A 542 13.53 45.84 40.14
CA ARG A 542 14.08 44.79 41.01
C ARG A 542 14.08 45.22 42.48
N GLN A 543 14.43 46.47 42.78
CA GLN A 543 14.46 47.02 44.13
C GLN A 543 13.68 48.34 44.19
N PRO A 544 12.51 48.38 44.84
CA PRO A 544 11.75 49.61 44.99
C PRO A 544 12.49 50.61 45.88
N ILE A 545 12.58 51.86 45.42
CA ILE A 545 13.21 52.96 46.18
C ILE A 545 12.13 53.62 47.04
N GLY A 546 12.36 53.71 48.36
CA GLY A 546 11.45 54.40 49.28
C GLY A 546 10.06 53.75 49.42
N GLY A 547 9.92 52.46 49.12
CA GLY A 547 8.64 51.73 49.21
C GLY A 547 7.68 51.96 48.03
N VAL A 548 8.06 52.79 47.05
CA VAL A 548 7.28 53.03 45.83
C VAL A 548 7.71 52.06 44.74
N PHE A 549 6.76 51.32 44.19
CA PHE A 549 7.01 50.40 43.08
C PHE A 549 7.10 51.17 41.76
N PHE A 550 8.24 51.05 41.06
CA PHE A 550 8.44 51.70 39.77
C PHE A 550 7.60 51.02 38.68
N ARG A 551 6.77 51.80 37.98
CA ARG A 551 5.86 51.34 36.91
C ARG A 551 5.79 52.39 35.79
N PRO A 552 5.44 52.00 34.55
CA PRO A 552 5.25 52.93 33.45
C PRO A 552 4.21 54.03 33.77
N PRO A 553 4.47 55.29 33.38
CA PRO A 553 3.58 56.40 33.66
C PRO A 553 2.29 56.30 32.85
N LEU A 554 1.13 56.31 33.49
CA LEU A 554 -0.16 56.26 32.79
C LEU A 554 -0.65 57.63 32.29
N SER A 555 0.08 58.70 32.62
CA SER A 555 -0.19 60.06 32.15
C SER A 555 0.06 60.14 30.64
N GLY A 556 -1.02 60.25 29.85
CA GLY A 556 -0.95 60.34 28.38
C GLY A 556 -1.50 59.12 27.62
N VAL A 557 -1.91 58.05 28.32
CA VAL A 557 -2.52 56.87 27.69
C VAL A 557 -4.03 57.06 27.54
N ALA A 558 -4.51 57.22 26.29
CA ALA A 558 -5.93 57.32 25.98
C ALA A 558 -6.60 55.94 25.98
N ALA A 559 -7.18 55.53 27.12
CA ALA A 559 -7.92 54.27 27.24
C ALA A 559 -9.06 54.36 28.25
N ARG A 560 -10.08 53.49 28.11
CA ARG A 560 -11.20 53.43 29.07
C ARG A 560 -10.69 53.10 30.49
N PRO A 561 -11.29 53.69 31.55
CA PRO A 561 -10.88 53.42 32.93
C PRO A 561 -10.88 51.94 33.33
N SER A 562 -11.81 51.15 32.79
CA SER A 562 -11.87 49.70 32.99
C SER A 562 -10.64 48.96 32.48
N VAL A 563 -10.12 49.34 31.31
CA VAL A 563 -8.91 48.76 30.70
C VAL A 563 -7.68 49.14 31.52
N LEU A 564 -7.58 50.40 31.96
CA LEU A 564 -6.50 50.87 32.83
C LEU A 564 -6.51 50.15 34.20
N ALA A 565 -7.68 49.85 34.75
CA ALA A 565 -7.80 49.07 35.99
C ALA A 565 -7.29 47.62 35.82
N VAL A 566 -7.61 46.98 34.68
CA VAL A 566 -7.08 45.65 34.36
C VAL A 566 -5.56 45.68 34.19
N LEU A 567 -5.05 46.65 33.42
CA LEU A 567 -3.61 46.86 33.23
C LEU A 567 -2.88 47.01 34.57
N LYS A 568 -3.43 47.83 35.48
CA LYS A 568 -2.90 47.99 36.85
C LYS A 568 -2.90 46.69 37.66
N SER A 569 -3.92 45.86 37.49
CA SER A 569 -3.99 44.56 38.16
C SER A 569 -3.00 43.53 37.59
N CYS A 570 -2.72 43.58 36.29
CA CYS A 570 -1.79 42.67 35.60
C CYS A 570 -0.34 42.85 36.06
N TRP A 571 0.11 44.09 36.31
CA TRP A 571 1.48 44.36 36.75
C TRP A 571 1.65 44.53 38.26
N SER A 572 0.70 44.02 39.05
CA SER A 572 0.77 44.03 40.52
C SER A 572 2.11 43.46 41.01
N GLU A 573 2.67 44.05 42.07
CA GLU A 573 3.95 43.62 42.64
C GLU A 573 3.91 42.16 43.12
N ARG A 574 2.87 41.80 43.89
CA ARG A 574 2.70 40.42 44.37
C ARG A 574 2.12 39.54 43.26
N PRO A 575 2.73 38.38 42.93
CA PRO A 575 2.22 37.46 41.91
C PRO A 575 0.81 36.95 42.19
N ASP A 576 0.48 36.66 43.45
CA ASP A 576 -0.82 36.12 43.87
C ASP A 576 -1.99 37.08 43.61
N ARG A 577 -1.71 38.39 43.63
CA ARG A 577 -2.70 39.44 43.37
C ARG A 577 -2.95 39.66 41.88
N ARG A 578 -2.11 39.10 41.00
CA ARG A 578 -2.33 39.22 39.55
C ARG A 578 -3.48 38.29 39.14
N PRO A 579 -4.43 38.77 38.33
CA PRO A 579 -5.51 37.94 37.82
C PRO A 579 -4.97 36.79 36.97
N ASP A 580 -5.76 35.73 36.82
CA ASP A 580 -5.50 34.70 35.81
C ASP A 580 -5.81 35.25 34.39
N VAL A 581 -5.14 34.74 33.35
CA VAL A 581 -5.31 35.21 31.96
C VAL A 581 -6.77 35.09 31.50
N ARG A 582 -7.48 34.03 31.96
CA ARG A 582 -8.92 33.85 31.68
C ARG A 582 -9.76 34.99 32.25
N LEU A 583 -9.43 35.44 33.46
CA LEU A 583 -10.11 36.55 34.12
C LEU A 583 -9.75 37.90 33.47
N VAL A 584 -8.50 38.08 33.04
CA VAL A 584 -8.07 39.25 32.25
C VAL A 584 -8.87 39.34 30.95
N ARG A 585 -8.99 38.23 30.21
CA ARG A 585 -9.79 38.15 28.99
C ARG A 585 -11.26 38.48 29.24
N LEU A 586 -11.84 38.03 30.35
CA LEU A 586 -13.22 38.34 30.71
C LEU A 586 -13.41 39.84 30.97
N ARG A 587 -12.50 40.47 31.73
CA ARG A 587 -12.57 41.90 32.07
C ARG A 587 -12.28 42.83 30.90
N LEU A 588 -11.54 42.36 29.88
CA LEU A 588 -11.27 43.12 28.66
C LEU A 588 -12.31 42.87 27.55
N LYS A 589 -13.37 42.07 27.79
CA LYS A 589 -14.46 41.90 26.82
C LYS A 589 -15.17 43.22 26.49
N ASP A 590 -15.19 44.16 27.42
CA ASP A 590 -15.81 45.48 27.21
C ASP A 590 -15.06 46.31 26.15
N MET A 591 -13.81 45.98 25.84
CA MET A 591 -13.12 46.54 24.66
C MET A 591 -13.83 46.19 23.35
N HIS A 592 -14.61 45.11 23.31
CA HIS A 592 -15.37 44.64 22.16
C HIS A 592 -16.88 44.96 22.25
N ALA A 593 -17.38 45.38 23.42
CA ALA A 593 -18.79 45.64 23.62
C ALA A 593 -19.22 46.90 22.85
N GLY A 594 -20.12 46.73 21.88
CA GLY A 594 -20.70 47.79 21.04
C GLY A 594 -20.38 47.72 19.54
N MET A 595 -19.55 46.78 19.09
CA MET A 595 -18.93 46.85 17.74
C MET A 595 -19.19 45.59 16.90
N LYS A 596 -20.46 45.28 16.63
CA LYS A 596 -20.84 44.10 15.82
C LYS A 596 -20.84 44.32 14.30
N THR A 597 -20.68 45.55 13.80
CA THR A 597 -20.87 45.86 12.36
C THR A 597 -19.60 46.31 11.64
N ASN A 598 -18.64 46.97 12.30
CA ASN A 598 -17.56 47.68 11.58
C ASN A 598 -16.28 46.86 11.33
N ILE A 599 -16.14 45.66 11.94
CA ILE A 599 -14.91 44.84 11.83
C ILE A 599 -14.76 44.30 10.41
N PHE A 600 -15.88 43.79 9.87
CA PHE A 600 -15.90 43.27 8.52
C PHE A 600 -15.70 44.40 7.54
N ASP A 601 -16.36 45.54 7.68
CA ASP A 601 -16.25 46.65 6.72
C ASP A 601 -14.83 47.25 6.64
N ASN A 602 -14.15 47.50 7.77
CA ASN A 602 -12.77 48.00 7.73
C ASN A 602 -11.78 46.96 7.18
N MET A 603 -11.97 45.68 7.51
CA MET A 603 -11.17 44.60 6.90
C MET A 603 -11.54 44.38 5.43
N LEU A 604 -12.78 44.56 5.03
CA LEU A 604 -13.28 44.43 3.66
C LEU A 604 -12.67 45.53 2.80
N VAL A 605 -12.68 46.78 3.27
CA VAL A 605 -12.07 47.92 2.58
C VAL A 605 -10.56 47.74 2.43
N MET A 606 -9.88 47.25 3.48
CA MET A 606 -8.45 46.93 3.38
C MET A 606 -8.19 45.74 2.45
N MET A 607 -9.02 44.69 2.49
CA MET A 607 -8.90 43.53 1.63
C MET A 607 -9.27 43.81 0.18
N GLU A 608 -10.22 44.70 -0.09
CA GLU A 608 -10.65 45.11 -1.43
C GLU A 608 -9.57 45.97 -2.09
N LYS A 609 -8.94 46.88 -1.33
CA LYS A 609 -7.78 47.66 -1.80
C LYS A 609 -6.56 46.79 -2.09
N TYR A 610 -6.32 45.76 -1.27
CA TYR A 610 -5.25 44.79 -1.53
C TYR A 610 -5.59 43.81 -2.64
N ALA A 611 -6.85 43.37 -2.77
CA ALA A 611 -7.34 42.47 -3.81
C ALA A 611 -7.30 43.17 -5.17
N SER A 612 -7.73 44.42 -5.27
CA SER A 612 -7.66 45.20 -6.51
C SER A 612 -6.22 45.43 -6.97
N ASN A 613 -5.28 45.67 -6.04
CA ASN A 613 -3.86 45.76 -6.37
C ASN A 613 -3.27 44.40 -6.78
N LEU A 614 -3.66 43.31 -6.10
CA LEU A 614 -3.27 41.94 -6.47
C LEU A 614 -3.87 41.51 -7.81
N GLU A 615 -5.10 41.88 -8.12
CA GLU A 615 -5.74 41.64 -9.41
C GLU A 615 -5.00 42.36 -10.53
N GLY A 616 -4.56 43.61 -10.31
CA GLY A 616 -3.69 44.32 -11.25
C GLY A 616 -2.35 43.60 -11.46
N LEU A 617 -1.71 43.15 -10.38
CA LEU A 617 -0.42 42.45 -10.45
C LEU A 617 -0.55 41.05 -11.07
N VAL A 618 -1.62 40.32 -10.74
CA VAL A 618 -1.94 39.00 -11.28
C VAL A 618 -2.33 39.12 -12.74
N ALA A 619 -3.10 40.13 -13.15
CA ALA A 619 -3.41 40.39 -14.55
C ALA A 619 -2.13 40.64 -15.36
N ALA A 620 -1.24 41.51 -14.88
CA ALA A 620 0.05 41.78 -15.54
C ALA A 620 0.93 40.53 -15.64
N ARG A 621 1.01 39.73 -14.57
CA ARG A 621 1.84 38.51 -14.55
C ARG A 621 1.22 37.37 -15.38
N THR A 622 -0.11 37.28 -15.41
CA THR A 622 -0.84 36.33 -16.26
C THR A 622 -0.65 36.70 -17.73
N GLU A 623 -0.65 38.00 -18.07
CA GLU A 623 -0.31 38.47 -19.42
C GLU A 623 1.12 38.10 -19.82
N GLN A 624 2.08 38.30 -18.91
CA GLN A 624 3.48 37.92 -19.15
C GLN A 624 3.64 36.41 -19.36
N VAL A 625 2.99 35.59 -18.53
CA VAL A 625 3.01 34.12 -18.68
C VAL A 625 2.32 33.70 -19.98
N LEU A 626 1.21 34.35 -20.38
CA LEU A 626 0.55 34.08 -21.65
C LEU A 626 1.43 34.43 -22.85
N LEU A 627 2.25 35.48 -22.75
CA LEU A 627 3.23 35.85 -23.77
C LEU A 627 4.39 34.84 -23.84
N GLU A 628 4.93 34.42 -22.69
CA GLU A 628 5.99 33.41 -22.64
C GLU A 628 5.50 32.05 -23.13
N LYS A 629 4.29 31.63 -22.74
CA LYS A 629 3.63 30.44 -23.26
C LYS A 629 3.46 30.50 -24.77
N ARG A 630 3.02 31.63 -25.32
CA ARG A 630 2.91 31.83 -26.78
C ARG A 630 4.26 31.68 -27.48
N ARG A 631 5.34 32.21 -26.90
CA ARG A 631 6.70 32.08 -27.45
C ARG A 631 7.18 30.62 -27.42
N ALA A 632 6.93 29.91 -26.32
CA ALA A 632 7.27 28.49 -26.19
C ALA A 632 6.48 27.63 -27.19
N ASP A 633 5.19 27.92 -27.38
CA ASP A 633 4.34 27.23 -28.35
C ASP A 633 4.79 27.45 -29.81
N ASP A 634 5.19 28.68 -30.16
CA ASP A 634 5.75 28.97 -31.49
C ASP A 634 7.08 28.25 -31.71
N LEU A 635 7.93 28.17 -30.69
CA LEU A 635 9.19 27.43 -30.75
C LEU A 635 8.96 25.92 -30.93
N LEU A 636 8.06 25.32 -30.14
CA LEU A 636 7.69 23.90 -30.25
C LEU A 636 7.18 23.58 -31.66
N ASN A 637 6.31 24.44 -32.18
CA ASN A 637 5.85 24.30 -33.55
C ASN A 637 7.06 24.34 -34.50
N ARG A 638 7.93 25.35 -34.44
CA ARG A 638 9.12 25.47 -35.30
C ARG A 638 10.07 24.27 -35.26
N MET A 639 10.19 23.59 -34.13
CA MET A 639 11.05 22.40 -33.98
C MET A 639 10.46 21.13 -34.62
N LEU A 640 9.14 21.08 -34.88
CA LEU A 640 8.50 19.94 -35.56
C LEU A 640 8.71 20.01 -37.09
N PRO A 641 9.09 18.89 -37.75
CA PRO A 641 9.34 18.85 -39.19
C PRO A 641 8.14 19.34 -40.01
N ARG A 642 8.39 20.23 -40.99
CA ARG A 642 7.36 20.66 -41.94
C ARG A 642 7.10 19.56 -42.96
N TYR A 643 5.90 18.98 -42.93
CA TYR A 643 5.48 18.00 -43.93
C TYR A 643 5.04 18.73 -45.21
N HIS A 644 5.81 18.60 -46.29
CA HIS A 644 5.57 19.30 -47.56
C HIS A 644 4.85 18.36 -48.56
N PHE A 645 3.62 17.96 -48.23
CA PHE A 645 2.70 17.35 -49.21
C PHE A 645 1.53 18.31 -49.45
N GLN A 646 1.09 18.43 -50.70
CA GLN A 646 0.25 19.51 -51.23
C GLN A 646 -1.24 19.42 -50.84
N THR A 647 -1.53 19.21 -49.56
CA THR A 647 -2.85 19.40 -48.96
C THR A 647 -2.67 20.22 -47.69
N SER A 648 -2.89 21.54 -47.79
CA SER A 648 -2.64 22.54 -46.74
C SER A 648 -3.37 22.26 -45.42
N LEU A 649 -4.46 21.49 -45.45
CA LEU A 649 -5.23 21.11 -44.26
C LEU A 649 -4.59 19.96 -43.45
N PHE A 650 -3.95 18.98 -44.09
CA PHE A 650 -3.46 17.79 -43.39
C PHE A 650 -2.14 18.03 -42.64
N SER A 651 -1.26 18.86 -43.21
CA SER A 651 0.04 19.23 -42.60
C SER A 651 -0.13 20.12 -41.35
N PHE A 652 -1.11 21.02 -41.37
CA PHE A 652 -1.46 21.84 -40.21
C PHE A 652 -2.06 20.97 -39.09
N TYR A 653 -3.01 20.09 -39.44
CA TYR A 653 -3.71 19.22 -38.49
C TYR A 653 -2.77 18.22 -37.81
N TYR A 654 -1.80 17.66 -38.54
CA TYR A 654 -0.83 16.72 -37.97
C TYR A 654 0.15 17.39 -36.99
N ARG A 655 0.65 18.58 -37.33
CA ARG A 655 1.58 19.32 -36.46
C ARG A 655 0.89 19.78 -35.17
N GLU A 656 -0.34 20.25 -35.28
CA GLU A 656 -1.15 20.67 -34.12
C GLU A 656 -1.49 19.47 -33.23
N ARG A 657 -1.91 18.33 -33.81
CA ARG A 657 -2.16 17.11 -33.02
C ARG A 657 -0.93 16.59 -32.30
N VAL A 658 0.24 16.55 -32.96
CA VAL A 658 1.47 16.06 -32.34
C VAL A 658 1.97 17.04 -31.28
N ALA A 659 1.92 18.35 -31.54
CA ALA A 659 2.29 19.36 -30.55
C ALA A 659 1.37 19.33 -29.33
N GLU A 660 0.05 19.16 -29.51
CA GLU A 660 -0.89 19.04 -28.40
C GLU A 660 -0.75 17.73 -27.64
N ALA A 661 -0.50 16.61 -28.30
CA ALA A 661 -0.22 15.33 -27.63
C ALA A 661 1.06 15.42 -26.79
N LEU A 662 2.10 16.07 -27.31
CA LEU A 662 3.35 16.34 -26.58
C LEU A 662 3.12 17.28 -25.39
N LYS A 663 2.29 18.33 -25.53
CA LYS A 663 1.91 19.21 -24.41
C LYS A 663 1.12 18.48 -23.32
N ARG A 664 0.34 17.46 -23.69
CA ARG A 664 -0.42 16.61 -22.76
C ARG A 664 0.39 15.46 -22.17
N GLY A 665 1.64 15.26 -22.61
CA GLY A 665 2.50 14.15 -22.17
C GLY A 665 2.06 12.79 -22.70
N GLU A 666 1.21 12.76 -23.72
CA GLU A 666 0.71 11.52 -24.32
C GLU A 666 1.73 10.92 -25.30
N PRO A 667 1.91 9.59 -25.32
CA PRO A 667 2.81 8.95 -26.26
C PRO A 667 2.27 9.09 -27.70
N VAL A 668 3.05 9.70 -28.58
CA VAL A 668 2.72 9.84 -30.01
C VAL A 668 2.81 8.45 -30.66
N GLN A 669 1.69 7.92 -31.14
CA GLN A 669 1.64 6.61 -31.78
C GLN A 669 2.33 6.64 -33.16
N ALA A 670 3.17 5.65 -33.43
CA ALA A 670 3.88 5.54 -34.70
C ALA A 670 2.94 5.09 -35.83
N GLU A 671 2.87 5.86 -36.92
CA GLU A 671 2.11 5.49 -38.12
C GLU A 671 2.91 4.52 -38.99
N SER A 672 2.25 3.49 -39.53
CA SER A 672 2.86 2.50 -40.42
C SER A 672 2.41 2.68 -41.87
N TYR A 673 3.35 2.60 -42.81
CA TYR A 673 3.11 2.70 -44.25
C TYR A 673 3.61 1.44 -44.97
N ASP A 674 2.91 1.00 -46.02
CA ASP A 674 3.19 -0.27 -46.72
C ASP A 674 4.50 -0.26 -47.53
N CYS A 675 4.92 0.92 -48.02
CA CYS A 675 6.21 1.10 -48.67
C CYS A 675 6.80 2.50 -48.41
N VAL A 676 8.10 2.56 -48.10
CA VAL A 676 8.80 3.84 -47.84
C VAL A 676 10.15 3.83 -48.55
N THR A 677 10.49 4.94 -49.21
CA THR A 677 11.83 5.11 -49.80
C THR A 677 12.70 5.84 -48.79
N ILE A 678 13.70 5.15 -48.23
CA ILE A 678 14.63 5.71 -47.25
C ILE A 678 15.95 6.01 -47.95
N TYR A 679 16.33 7.29 -47.96
CA TYR A 679 17.59 7.76 -48.51
C TYR A 679 18.58 8.06 -47.38
N PHE A 680 19.78 7.51 -47.47
CA PHE A 680 20.88 7.83 -46.56
C PHE A 680 21.94 8.62 -47.34
N SER A 681 22.21 9.86 -46.92
CA SER A 681 23.45 10.57 -47.30
C SER A 681 24.14 11.11 -46.08
N ASP A 682 25.45 10.90 -46.05
CA ASP A 682 26.32 11.35 -44.96
C ASP A 682 26.97 12.70 -45.30
N ILE A 683 26.17 13.70 -45.68
CA ILE A 683 26.66 15.03 -46.07
C ILE A 683 25.98 16.11 -45.21
N VAL A 684 26.81 16.87 -44.49
CA VAL A 684 26.40 18.03 -43.69
C VAL A 684 25.89 19.14 -44.64
N GLY A 685 24.66 19.61 -44.42
CA GLY A 685 23.99 20.64 -45.24
C GLY A 685 23.08 20.11 -46.36
N PHE A 686 22.93 18.78 -46.48
CA PHE A 686 22.09 18.14 -47.49
C PHE A 686 20.58 18.46 -47.32
N THR A 687 20.10 18.62 -46.09
CA THR A 687 18.69 18.98 -45.80
C THR A 687 18.26 20.28 -46.47
N ASN A 688 19.14 21.29 -46.50
CA ASN A 688 18.87 22.55 -47.19
C ASN A 688 18.85 22.37 -48.72
N LEU A 689 19.71 21.52 -49.28
CA LEU A 689 19.75 21.24 -50.72
C LEU A 689 18.56 20.40 -51.19
N ALA A 690 18.11 19.44 -50.38
CA ALA A 690 16.93 18.62 -50.63
C ALA A 690 15.62 19.43 -50.51
N ALA A 691 15.57 20.39 -49.58
CA ALA A 691 14.42 21.29 -49.41
C ALA A 691 14.19 22.22 -50.62
N ILE A 692 15.24 22.51 -51.41
CA ILE A 692 15.17 23.43 -52.55
C ILE A 692 14.70 22.71 -53.83
N ASN A 693 14.80 21.38 -53.93
CA ASN A 693 14.52 20.65 -55.17
C ASN A 693 13.34 19.67 -55.03
N THR A 694 12.37 19.76 -55.93
CA THR A 694 11.27 18.79 -56.01
C THR A 694 11.71 17.54 -56.80
N PRO A 695 11.35 16.31 -56.38
CA PRO A 695 11.81 15.08 -57.03
C PRO A 695 11.36 14.92 -58.49
N MET A 696 10.30 15.61 -58.90
CA MET A 696 9.77 15.54 -60.27
C MET A 696 10.60 16.34 -61.30
N GLN A 697 11.37 17.33 -60.86
CA GLN A 697 12.06 18.25 -61.78
C GLN A 697 13.34 17.65 -62.39
N GLU A 698 14.00 16.70 -61.71
CA GLU A 698 15.09 15.91 -62.28
C GLU A 698 14.59 14.83 -63.26
N HIS A 699 13.36 14.32 -63.09
CA HIS A 699 12.85 13.24 -63.94
C HIS A 699 12.33 13.73 -65.30
N LEU A 700 11.72 14.92 -65.35
CA LEU A 700 11.08 15.45 -66.55
C LEU A 700 12.03 16.10 -67.57
N SER A 701 13.24 16.50 -67.19
CA SER A 701 14.24 17.06 -68.12
C SER A 701 14.92 16.02 -69.01
N SER A 702 14.78 14.72 -68.70
CA SER A 702 15.42 13.65 -69.47
C SER A 702 14.54 13.06 -70.58
N LEU A 703 13.23 13.37 -70.62
CA LEU A 703 12.29 12.57 -71.40
C LEU A 703 11.53 13.27 -72.52
N ARG A 704 11.61 14.58 -72.72
CA ARG A 704 11.07 15.22 -73.94
C ARG A 704 11.82 16.50 -74.24
N VAL A 705 12.24 16.63 -75.49
CA VAL A 705 12.93 17.77 -76.14
C VAL A 705 14.44 17.53 -76.35
N ARG A 706 14.80 17.22 -77.61
CA ARG A 706 16.16 17.27 -78.15
C ARG A 706 16.62 18.73 -78.19
N ILE A 707 17.09 19.26 -77.08
CA ILE A 707 17.92 20.47 -77.07
C ILE A 707 19.38 20.03 -76.90
N ARG A 708 20.28 20.56 -77.73
CA ARG A 708 21.73 20.31 -77.60
C ARG A 708 22.22 20.86 -76.27
N ASN A 709 23.09 20.11 -75.58
CA ASN A 709 23.61 20.46 -74.25
C ASN A 709 24.25 21.86 -74.17
N ASP A 710 24.73 22.38 -75.30
CA ASP A 710 25.38 23.69 -75.40
C ASP A 710 24.39 24.85 -75.22
N GLU A 711 23.13 24.63 -75.60
CA GLU A 711 22.03 25.60 -75.47
C GLU A 711 21.50 25.67 -74.02
N ILE A 712 21.47 24.53 -73.33
CA ILE A 712 21.11 24.42 -71.90
C ILE A 712 22.15 25.14 -71.04
N ARG A 713 23.44 24.98 -71.36
CA ARG A 713 24.55 25.67 -70.66
C ARG A 713 24.52 27.19 -70.85
N ARG A 714 24.13 27.67 -72.03
CA ARG A 714 23.96 29.11 -72.30
C ARG A 714 22.79 29.72 -71.51
N ARG A 715 21.66 29.03 -71.42
CA ARG A 715 20.46 29.53 -70.71
C ARG A 715 20.55 29.48 -69.20
N THR A 716 21.24 28.49 -68.64
CA THR A 716 21.21 28.25 -67.18
C THR A 716 22.41 28.84 -66.43
N LYS A 717 23.52 29.16 -67.11
CA LYS A 717 24.79 29.60 -66.48
C LYS A 717 25.30 28.67 -65.35
N VAL A 718 24.81 27.43 -65.23
CA VAL A 718 25.24 26.48 -64.19
C VAL A 718 26.42 25.64 -64.71
N THR A 719 27.65 26.06 -64.43
CA THR A 719 28.87 25.31 -64.78
C THR A 719 29.41 24.43 -63.65
N GLY A 720 28.92 24.54 -62.42
CA GLY A 720 29.55 23.89 -61.25
C GLY A 720 29.08 22.47 -60.90
N ILE A 721 27.86 22.07 -61.30
CA ILE A 721 27.21 20.90 -60.68
C ILE A 721 27.75 19.57 -61.20
N ALA A 722 27.92 19.41 -62.51
CA ALA A 722 28.38 18.14 -63.10
C ALA A 722 29.82 17.76 -62.67
N GLN A 723 30.71 18.76 -62.52
CA GLN A 723 32.09 18.57 -62.07
C GLN A 723 32.18 18.23 -60.56
N ARG A 724 31.20 18.69 -59.78
CA ARG A 724 31.10 18.41 -58.34
C ARG A 724 30.46 17.05 -58.09
N ILE A 725 29.48 16.67 -58.90
CA ILE A 725 28.85 15.34 -58.90
C ILE A 725 29.86 14.23 -59.24
N SER A 726 30.79 14.47 -60.18
CA SER A 726 31.81 13.46 -60.54
C SER A 726 32.89 13.25 -59.48
N LYS A 727 33.09 14.22 -58.57
CA LYS A 727 34.08 14.11 -57.46
C LYS A 727 33.50 13.45 -56.20
N LEU A 728 32.18 13.49 -56.02
CA LEU A 728 31.53 12.87 -54.87
C LEU A 728 31.16 11.43 -55.24
N LYS A 729 31.65 10.45 -54.49
CA LYS A 729 31.26 9.04 -54.67
C LYS A 729 29.88 8.83 -54.07
N TRP A 730 28.84 8.75 -54.90
CA TRP A 730 27.49 8.45 -54.44
C TRP A 730 27.37 6.94 -54.16
N GLN A 731 26.82 6.57 -53.02
CA GLN A 731 26.29 5.23 -52.80
C GLN A 731 24.79 5.34 -52.53
N TRP A 732 23.96 4.80 -53.43
CA TRP A 732 22.54 4.69 -53.20
C TRP A 732 22.25 3.42 -52.39
N ALA A 733 21.46 3.56 -51.31
CA ALA A 733 20.84 2.44 -50.61
C ALA A 733 19.41 2.25 -51.11
N GLY A 734 19.11 1.05 -51.59
CA GLY A 734 17.87 0.74 -52.30
C GLY A 734 16.56 0.83 -51.50
N HIS A 735 15.46 0.51 -52.16
CA HIS A 735 14.13 0.45 -51.56
C HIS A 735 14.01 -0.73 -50.59
N VAL A 736 13.26 -0.52 -49.50
CA VAL A 736 12.92 -1.55 -48.50
C VAL A 736 11.40 -1.71 -48.53
N CYS A 737 10.94 -2.95 -48.68
CA CYS A 737 9.51 -3.28 -48.62
C CYS A 737 9.25 -4.17 -47.40
N ARG A 738 8.06 -4.04 -46.81
CA ARG A 738 7.64 -4.89 -45.70
C ARG A 738 7.11 -6.20 -46.26
N ARG A 739 7.53 -7.33 -45.69
CA ARG A 739 7.02 -8.66 -46.05
C ARG A 739 5.76 -8.96 -45.23
N ASN A 740 4.94 -9.89 -45.71
CA ASN A 740 3.67 -10.29 -45.07
C ASN A 740 3.85 -10.89 -43.67
N ASP A 741 5.07 -11.26 -43.27
CA ASP A 741 5.44 -11.74 -41.93
C ASP A 741 5.80 -10.61 -40.95
N GLY A 742 5.60 -9.34 -41.36
CA GLY A 742 5.85 -8.16 -40.55
C GLY A 742 7.33 -7.75 -40.46
N ARG A 743 8.27 -8.52 -41.06
CA ARG A 743 9.70 -8.19 -41.10
C ARG A 743 10.03 -7.31 -42.31
N LEU A 744 10.99 -6.39 -42.16
CA LEU A 744 11.50 -5.58 -43.27
C LEU A 744 12.36 -6.46 -44.19
N GLY A 745 12.03 -6.51 -45.49
CA GLY A 745 12.80 -7.27 -46.48
C GLY A 745 14.16 -6.63 -46.77
N ARG A 746 15.20 -7.44 -46.99
CA ARG A 746 16.53 -6.93 -47.36
C ARG A 746 16.49 -6.22 -48.73
N ARG A 747 17.04 -5.00 -48.77
CA ARG A 747 17.41 -4.12 -49.92
C ARG A 747 16.97 -4.68 -51.30
N VAL A 748 15.85 -4.19 -51.84
CA VAL A 748 15.22 -4.76 -53.05
C VAL A 748 15.94 -4.37 -54.35
N LEU A 749 16.70 -3.27 -54.38
CA LEU A 749 17.43 -2.82 -55.58
C LEU A 749 18.80 -2.23 -55.25
N GLU A 750 19.88 -2.86 -55.73
CA GLU A 750 21.24 -2.31 -55.68
C GLU A 750 21.61 -1.76 -57.06
N TRP A 751 21.77 -0.44 -57.20
CA TRP A 751 22.24 0.16 -58.45
C TRP A 751 23.77 0.18 -58.46
N ARG A 752 24.39 -0.55 -59.40
CA ARG A 752 25.85 -0.55 -59.57
C ARG A 752 26.31 0.70 -60.37
N PRO A 753 27.38 1.40 -59.94
CA PRO A 753 27.87 2.58 -60.61
C PRO A 753 28.31 2.29 -62.05
N ARG A 754 27.97 3.20 -62.98
CA ARG A 754 28.32 3.15 -64.40
C ARG A 754 29.83 3.29 -64.61
N ILE A 755 30.57 2.19 -64.72
CA ILE A 755 31.97 2.18 -65.18
C ILE A 755 32.19 1.21 -66.36
N GLY A 756 31.13 0.81 -67.08
CA GLY A 756 31.27 -0.07 -68.26
C GLY A 756 30.24 0.24 -69.36
N LYS A 757 30.66 0.12 -70.63
CA LYS A 757 29.78 0.25 -71.81
C LYS A 757 28.72 -0.85 -71.78
N ARG A 758 27.44 -0.46 -71.92
CA ARG A 758 26.30 -1.39 -71.97
C ARG A 758 26.33 -2.16 -73.30
N SER A 759 26.11 -3.48 -73.30
CA SER A 759 25.75 -4.20 -74.51
C SER A 759 24.36 -3.73 -74.99
N VAL A 760 24.19 -3.60 -76.31
CA VAL A 760 22.93 -3.17 -76.91
C VAL A 760 21.96 -4.35 -76.89
N GLY A 761 20.98 -4.30 -75.99
CA GLY A 761 19.91 -5.29 -75.87
C GLY A 761 18.98 -4.96 -74.69
N ARG A 762 17.68 -5.14 -74.87
CA ARG A 762 16.68 -4.96 -73.80
C ARG A 762 16.93 -6.03 -72.71
N PRO A 763 17.07 -5.65 -71.42
CA PRO A 763 17.20 -6.66 -70.36
C PRO A 763 15.92 -7.50 -70.24
N PRO A 764 16.01 -8.82 -69.98
CA PRO A 764 14.90 -9.75 -70.12
C PRO A 764 13.85 -9.67 -68.99
N ALA A 765 14.13 -9.00 -67.86
CA ALA A 765 13.21 -8.90 -66.73
C ALA A 765 12.81 -7.44 -66.44
N ARG A 766 11.50 -7.20 -66.23
CA ARG A 766 10.95 -5.89 -65.89
C ARG A 766 10.89 -5.76 -64.36
N ARG A 767 11.05 -4.53 -63.86
CA ARG A 767 11.01 -4.16 -62.42
C ARG A 767 9.82 -4.75 -61.64
N THR A 768 8.69 -4.96 -62.32
CA THR A 768 7.46 -5.54 -61.77
C THR A 768 7.60 -7.02 -61.40
N ASP A 769 8.46 -7.74 -62.11
CA ASP A 769 8.58 -9.20 -61.97
C ASP A 769 9.47 -9.54 -60.76
N ASP A 770 10.51 -8.74 -60.52
CA ASP A 770 11.36 -8.85 -59.33
C ASP A 770 10.61 -8.51 -58.03
N LEU A 771 9.72 -7.51 -58.08
CA LEU A 771 8.86 -7.14 -56.95
C LEU A 771 7.86 -8.25 -56.61
N LYS A 772 7.22 -8.87 -57.61
CA LYS A 772 6.30 -10.01 -57.40
C LYS A 772 7.01 -11.24 -56.82
N LYS A 773 8.27 -11.45 -57.19
CA LYS A 773 9.06 -12.61 -56.72
C LYS A 773 9.41 -12.53 -55.24
N VAL A 774 9.58 -11.32 -54.69
CA VAL A 774 9.96 -11.10 -53.28
C VAL A 774 8.75 -10.88 -52.38
N ALA A 775 7.69 -10.24 -52.88
CA ALA A 775 6.46 -10.03 -52.12
C ALA A 775 5.63 -11.33 -51.92
N GLY A 776 5.87 -12.37 -52.72
CA GLY A 776 5.03 -13.56 -52.75
C GLY A 776 3.74 -13.29 -53.52
N SER A 777 3.18 -14.30 -54.17
CA SER A 777 1.88 -14.18 -54.84
C SER A 777 0.78 -14.26 -53.77
N GLY A 778 0.21 -13.10 -53.43
CA GLY A 778 -0.94 -12.94 -52.55
C GLY A 778 -1.47 -11.54 -52.68
#